data_AF-A0A3A0FVM3-F1
#
_entry.id   AF-A0A3A0FVM3-F1
#
_cell.length_a   1.000
_cell.length_b   1.000
_cell.length_c   1.000
_cell.angle_alpha   90.00
_cell.angle_beta   90.00
_cell.angle_gamma   90.00
#
_symmetry.space_group_name_H-M   'P 1'
#
loop_
_entity.id
_entity.type
_entity.pdbx_description
1 polymer ?
#
loop_
_entity_poly.entity_id
_entity_poly.type
_entity_poly.pdbx_seq_one_letter_code
_entity_poly.pdbx_strand_id
1 'polypeptide(L)'
;MPIRPASPRVFPLLLLASALALAPGCSEQQTSTPAAERASAEPAAAQRAASEPAVAAQPAQSKPAAQPARREPPLPAFDGVTLDGKPFAAADLLGRRALLFFFNPGVAEAAPAAEAVARVAKLRGDHNFEIVGVALVGGAAKARAFAEQHGLDFPIVDDATGSIGGRLGLRVPVALVGVDPEGYVVFYHGSVSPGDVPDPVAVVETQLRESLRLPATDALAPAFGERPNAPAFSAAKLGEDGTIELASYRGKPLVLIFFLYTCPHCHHALEFLRDALPKLPEASRPQVLGVSVNGSAAAVKEKLQADDLDFFPIVTDADFSMRTAYGVIAGVPDIFLIDAQGKIASRVQGWRDDRDPALVRMWLAKLAGQEPPMLLHATGYSGNEACAVCHEKENETWLLTQHAGAFDTLVKHAASTRTDCVGCHVVGWEKTGGYTVSPPTPHLEDVGCETCHGRGGPHLSPDYANKTDYEAVCVTCHDQKHSLGFEYASFLPKVSHAANAGFAALSPEEKAKLIAERSKPRSNLLPTAAAYVGSQACQSCHAQEFETWSKHPHAKALDSLAAKDAANKNECLACHTTAFGRPGGFPKDGKPAEHADLARVGCESCHGPGGDHVKPDAARVGTIVSLTDKCDSCVILQICGSCHDQANDPGFEFEVEKKIEAQKHGTKPPAAMQQTPDSAAIPSATWVGSLERAFAHGDDRG
;
A
#
# COMPACT_ATOMS: atom_id res chain seq x y z
N MET A 1 -15.53 0.62 -51.45
CA MET A 1 -16.17 1.87 -51.87
C MET A 1 -16.65 2.60 -50.63
N PRO A 2 -16.12 3.80 -50.32
CA PRO A 2 -16.38 4.50 -49.07
C PRO A 2 -17.49 5.54 -49.24
N ILE A 3 -18.28 5.78 -48.19
CA ILE A 3 -19.06 7.02 -48.06
C ILE A 3 -18.72 7.66 -46.72
N ARG A 4 -18.14 8.86 -46.81
CA ARG A 4 -17.80 9.79 -45.73
C ARG A 4 -19.05 10.45 -45.13
N PRO A 5 -18.94 10.98 -43.90
CA PRO A 5 -20.03 11.67 -43.19
C PRO A 5 -20.12 13.15 -43.59
N ALA A 6 -21.30 13.74 -43.36
CA ALA A 6 -21.53 15.18 -43.41
C ALA A 6 -22.06 15.69 -42.06
N SER A 7 -21.46 16.76 -41.59
CA SER A 7 -21.97 17.77 -40.64
C SER A 7 -21.42 19.12 -41.13
N PRO A 8 -21.78 20.31 -40.61
CA PRO A 8 -22.75 20.68 -39.57
C PRO A 8 -23.65 21.88 -40.00
N ARG A 9 -24.62 22.30 -39.17
CA ARG A 9 -25.09 23.71 -39.16
C ARG A 9 -25.51 24.19 -37.75
N VAL A 10 -24.94 25.36 -37.43
CA VAL A 10 -25.12 26.26 -36.28
C VAL A 10 -26.33 27.18 -36.50
N PHE A 11 -27.00 27.68 -35.43
CA PHE A 11 -27.61 29.03 -35.32
C PHE A 11 -28.27 29.28 -33.92
N PRO A 12 -28.63 30.53 -33.50
CA PRO A 12 -28.01 31.22 -32.35
C PRO A 12 -29.00 31.75 -31.26
N LEU A 13 -28.43 32.47 -30.28
CA LEU A 13 -29.07 33.35 -29.28
C LEU A 13 -29.97 34.47 -29.88
N LEU A 14 -31.03 34.87 -29.16
CA LEU A 14 -31.47 36.27 -29.07
C LEU A 14 -32.34 36.59 -27.84
N LEU A 15 -32.05 37.75 -27.22
CA LEU A 15 -32.73 38.42 -26.11
C LEU A 15 -34.13 38.96 -26.44
N LEU A 16 -34.98 39.15 -25.42
CA LEU A 16 -35.91 40.29 -25.36
C LEU A 16 -36.34 40.61 -23.92
N ALA A 17 -36.45 41.91 -23.64
CA ALA A 17 -36.73 42.53 -22.36
C ALA A 17 -38.06 43.33 -22.37
N SER A 18 -38.56 43.60 -21.16
CA SER A 18 -39.32 44.79 -20.72
C SER A 18 -40.85 44.88 -20.90
N ALA A 19 -41.57 45.09 -19.77
CA ALA A 19 -42.48 46.23 -19.47
C ALA A 19 -43.18 45.95 -18.10
N LEU A 20 -43.10 46.74 -17.02
CA LEU A 20 -43.40 48.15 -16.67
C LEU A 20 -44.88 48.44 -16.31
N ALA A 21 -45.12 48.90 -15.06
CA ALA A 21 -46.17 49.81 -14.54
C ALA A 21 -46.34 49.57 -13.01
N LEU A 22 -46.74 50.47 -12.10
CA LEU A 22 -46.75 51.94 -11.90
C LEU A 22 -47.33 52.13 -10.45
N ALA A 23 -46.90 53.15 -9.69
CA ALA A 23 -47.25 53.44 -8.27
C ALA A 23 -48.66 54.11 -8.10
N PRO A 24 -49.07 54.83 -7.01
CA PRO A 24 -48.54 55.06 -5.62
C PRO A 24 -49.63 55.18 -4.46
N GLY A 25 -49.21 55.51 -3.22
CA GLY A 25 -50.01 56.17 -2.14
C GLY A 25 -49.84 55.54 -0.73
N CYS A 26 -49.13 56.16 0.24
CA CYS A 26 -49.59 57.09 1.34
C CYS A 26 -50.77 56.53 2.17
N SER A 27 -50.85 56.51 3.52
CA SER A 27 -50.16 57.18 4.64
C SER A 27 -50.47 56.49 6.00
N GLU A 28 -49.61 56.74 7.03
CA GLU A 28 -49.83 56.84 8.51
C GLU A 28 -50.49 55.69 9.32
N GLN A 29 -50.08 55.30 10.55
CA GLN A 29 -49.57 56.00 11.75
C GLN A 29 -48.88 54.97 12.70
N GLN A 30 -47.69 55.24 13.27
CA GLN A 30 -47.38 55.59 14.70
C GLN A 30 -47.66 54.47 15.75
N THR A 31 -46.85 54.15 16.77
CA THR A 31 -45.76 54.77 17.58
C THR A 31 -44.99 53.62 18.29
N SER A 32 -43.70 53.63 18.65
CA SER A 32 -42.93 54.54 19.53
C SER A 32 -41.46 54.01 19.58
N THR A 33 -40.41 54.71 19.11
CA THR A 33 -39.49 55.68 19.77
C THR A 33 -38.55 55.14 20.89
N PRO A 34 -37.34 55.71 21.12
CA PRO A 34 -36.29 56.08 20.13
C PRO A 34 -34.80 55.99 20.62
N ALA A 35 -33.87 56.14 19.66
CA ALA A 35 -32.62 56.97 19.63
C ALA A 35 -31.49 56.77 20.67
N ALA A 36 -30.21 57.11 20.43
CA ALA A 36 -29.32 57.45 19.29
C ALA A 36 -27.93 57.74 19.94
N GLU A 37 -26.76 57.71 19.29
CA GLU A 37 -26.30 58.78 18.40
C GLU A 37 -25.06 58.35 17.59
N ARG A 38 -25.04 58.81 16.34
CA ARG A 38 -23.87 58.98 15.49
C ARG A 38 -23.49 60.46 15.49
N ALA A 39 -22.21 60.76 15.25
CA ALA A 39 -21.84 61.93 14.46
C ALA A 39 -20.59 61.62 13.64
N SER A 40 -20.68 61.91 12.34
CA SER A 40 -19.63 61.78 11.33
C SER A 40 -19.17 63.17 10.90
N ALA A 41 -17.89 63.32 10.58
CA ALA A 41 -17.40 64.37 9.68
C ALA A 41 -16.12 63.87 8.96
N GLU A 42 -16.12 63.95 7.63
CA GLU A 42 -15.02 63.69 6.66
C GLU A 42 -14.47 65.04 6.13
N PRO A 43 -13.45 65.12 5.23
CA PRO A 43 -12.36 64.20 4.87
C PRO A 43 -10.98 64.92 4.71
N ALA A 44 -9.86 64.20 4.61
CA ALA A 44 -8.65 64.68 3.93
C ALA A 44 -7.78 63.52 3.43
N ALA A 45 -7.55 63.48 2.12
CA ALA A 45 -6.65 62.54 1.45
C ALA A 45 -5.19 62.99 1.55
N ALA A 46 -4.29 62.07 1.95
CA ALA A 46 -2.86 62.13 1.62
C ALA A 46 -2.22 60.73 1.72
N GLN A 47 -2.06 60.12 0.54
CA GLN A 47 -0.99 59.22 0.07
C GLN A 47 -0.23 58.27 1.05
N ARG A 48 -0.49 56.96 0.83
CA ARG A 48 0.44 55.80 0.72
C ARG A 48 1.66 55.69 1.66
N ALA A 49 1.60 54.69 2.54
CA ALA A 49 2.69 53.73 2.75
C ALA A 49 2.07 52.34 3.00
N ALA A 50 2.49 51.34 2.22
CA ALA A 50 2.02 49.97 2.35
C ALA A 50 2.72 49.30 3.54
N SER A 51 1.96 48.84 4.52
CA SER A 51 2.40 47.96 5.60
C SER A 51 1.81 46.57 5.38
N GLU A 52 2.67 45.57 5.31
CA GLU A 52 2.36 44.14 5.19
C GLU A 52 1.39 43.66 6.30
N PRO A 53 0.52 42.67 6.04
CA PRO A 53 -0.26 42.03 7.10
C PRO A 53 0.66 41.14 7.95
N ALA A 54 0.60 41.34 9.26
CA ALA A 54 1.29 40.53 10.24
C ALA A 54 0.90 39.04 10.11
N VAL A 55 1.91 38.21 9.87
CA VAL A 55 1.81 36.75 9.91
C VAL A 55 1.49 36.33 11.35
N ALA A 56 0.33 35.71 11.54
CA ALA A 56 -0.03 35.07 12.80
C ALA A 56 0.97 33.94 13.09
N ALA A 57 1.61 34.02 14.25
CA ALA A 57 2.54 33.00 14.73
C ALA A 57 1.88 31.62 14.76
N GLN A 58 2.51 30.65 14.08
CA GLN A 58 2.13 29.24 14.15
C GLN A 58 2.37 28.71 15.57
N PRO A 59 1.47 27.86 16.12
CA PRO A 59 1.70 27.23 17.41
C PRO A 59 2.92 26.30 17.34
N ALA A 60 3.75 26.36 18.38
CA ALA A 60 4.95 25.55 18.55
C ALA A 60 4.67 24.06 18.27
N GLN A 61 5.57 23.43 17.51
CA GLN A 61 5.53 22.01 17.18
C GLN A 61 5.36 21.19 18.45
N SER A 62 4.20 20.54 18.57
CA SER A 62 3.95 19.55 19.61
C SER A 62 4.93 18.39 19.44
N LYS A 63 5.56 17.99 20.55
CA LYS A 63 6.30 16.74 20.69
C LYS A 63 5.59 15.60 19.95
N PRO A 64 6.27 14.71 19.20
CA PRO A 64 5.62 13.60 18.52
C PRO A 64 4.70 12.87 19.51
N ALA A 65 3.42 12.78 19.17
CA ALA A 65 2.49 12.01 19.97
C ALA A 65 3.07 10.60 20.15
N ALA A 66 3.08 10.10 21.39
CA ALA A 66 3.48 8.72 21.64
C ALA A 66 2.63 7.82 20.73
N GLN A 67 3.29 6.95 19.95
CA GLN A 67 2.58 5.99 19.11
C GLN A 67 1.56 5.25 19.99
N PRO A 68 0.29 5.10 19.53
CA PRO A 68 -0.70 4.35 20.28
C PRO A 68 -0.16 2.94 20.57
N ALA A 69 -0.41 2.45 21.78
CA ALA A 69 0.04 1.12 22.19
C ALA A 69 -0.51 0.06 21.21
N ARG A 70 0.40 -0.68 20.55
CA ARG A 70 0.02 -1.80 19.68
C ARG A 70 -0.73 -2.86 20.46
N ARG A 71 -1.67 -3.52 19.76
CA ARG A 71 -2.44 -4.65 20.31
C ARG A 71 -1.70 -5.97 20.12
N GLU A 72 -0.86 -6.05 19.11
CA GLU A 72 -0.04 -7.19 18.77
C GLU A 72 0.99 -7.45 19.88
N PRO A 73 1.27 -8.72 20.25
CA PRO A 73 2.29 -9.03 21.24
C PRO A 73 3.70 -8.95 20.62
N PRO A 74 4.72 -8.51 21.38
CA PRO A 74 6.10 -8.59 20.92
C PRO A 74 6.56 -10.05 20.84
N LEU A 75 7.42 -10.36 19.87
CA LEU A 75 8.10 -11.65 19.79
C LEU A 75 8.94 -11.85 21.06
N PRO A 76 8.76 -12.95 21.82
CA PRO A 76 9.59 -13.25 22.96
C PRO A 76 11.07 -13.34 22.54
N ALA A 77 11.96 -12.64 23.25
CA ALA A 77 13.39 -12.71 22.95
C ALA A 77 13.93 -14.13 23.15
N PHE A 78 14.75 -14.61 22.21
CA PHE A 78 15.48 -15.87 22.32
C PHE A 78 16.77 -15.80 21.51
N ASP A 79 17.71 -16.67 21.89
CA ASP A 79 18.98 -16.89 21.21
C ASP A 79 19.09 -18.36 20.82
N GLY A 80 19.90 -18.65 19.82
CA GLY A 80 20.15 -20.00 19.36
C GLY A 80 21.40 -20.13 18.51
N VAL A 81 21.61 -21.33 17.99
CA VAL A 81 22.69 -21.64 17.06
C VAL A 81 22.07 -22.27 15.83
N THR A 82 22.46 -21.78 14.67
CA THR A 82 22.00 -22.32 13.39
C THR A 82 22.64 -23.68 13.09
N LEU A 83 22.06 -24.45 12.18
CA LEU A 83 22.57 -25.76 11.78
C LEU A 83 23.99 -25.71 11.15
N ASP A 84 24.42 -24.55 10.65
CA ASP A 84 25.79 -24.29 10.17
C ASP A 84 26.73 -23.73 11.26
N GLY A 85 26.27 -23.64 12.51
CA GLY A 85 27.09 -23.29 13.68
C GLY A 85 27.23 -21.79 13.94
N LYS A 86 26.42 -20.94 13.31
CA LYS A 86 26.44 -19.49 13.54
C LYS A 86 25.53 -19.14 14.72
N PRO A 87 25.92 -18.18 15.57
CA PRO A 87 25.01 -17.63 16.57
C PRO A 87 23.84 -16.92 15.88
N PHE A 88 22.66 -16.98 16.49
CA PHE A 88 21.46 -16.27 16.06
C PHE A 88 20.75 -15.66 17.27
N ALA A 89 20.36 -14.39 17.17
CA ALA A 89 19.49 -13.74 18.13
C ALA A 89 18.18 -13.31 17.45
N ALA A 90 17.04 -13.48 18.12
CA ALA A 90 15.77 -12.99 17.60
C ALA A 90 15.78 -11.47 17.33
N ALA A 91 16.63 -10.72 18.06
CA ALA A 91 16.84 -9.29 17.85
C ALA A 91 17.48 -8.96 16.49
N ASP A 92 18.16 -9.92 15.84
CA ASP A 92 18.75 -9.74 14.51
C ASP A 92 17.68 -9.60 13.41
N LEU A 93 16.41 -9.90 13.73
CA LEU A 93 15.26 -9.75 12.83
C LEU A 93 14.72 -8.31 12.81
N LEU A 94 15.13 -7.45 13.74
CA LEU A 94 14.64 -6.07 13.81
C LEU A 94 15.06 -5.28 12.55
N GLY A 95 14.16 -4.42 12.09
CA GLY A 95 14.31 -3.64 10.85
C GLY A 95 13.88 -4.39 9.58
N ARG A 96 13.48 -5.66 9.67
CA ARG A 96 12.94 -6.44 8.54
C ARG A 96 11.70 -7.20 8.95
N ARG A 97 10.84 -7.49 7.98
CA ARG A 97 9.76 -8.45 8.19
C ARG A 97 10.37 -9.84 8.28
N ALA A 98 9.80 -10.74 9.08
CA ALA A 98 10.31 -12.10 9.22
C ALA A 98 9.19 -13.13 9.28
N LEU A 99 9.44 -14.29 8.68
CA LEU A 99 8.66 -15.51 8.86
C LEU A 99 9.50 -16.49 9.68
N LEU A 100 9.03 -16.82 10.89
CA LEU A 100 9.58 -17.91 11.68
C LEU A 100 8.82 -19.20 11.33
N PHE A 101 9.54 -20.14 10.74
CA PHE A 101 9.01 -21.47 10.39
C PHE A 101 9.45 -22.49 11.44
N PHE A 102 8.56 -22.78 12.39
CA PHE A 102 8.78 -23.83 13.38
C PHE A 102 8.30 -25.17 12.82
N PHE A 103 9.16 -26.18 12.83
CA PHE A 103 8.80 -27.49 12.28
C PHE A 103 9.46 -28.64 13.02
N ASN A 104 8.71 -29.71 13.25
CA ASN A 104 9.25 -31.00 13.65
C ASN A 104 9.51 -31.85 12.40
N PRO A 105 10.78 -32.14 12.04
CA PRO A 105 11.10 -32.88 10.81
C PRO A 105 10.67 -34.36 10.85
N GLY A 106 10.20 -34.86 12.00
CA GLY A 106 9.74 -36.23 12.17
C GLY A 106 8.25 -36.46 11.94
N VAL A 107 7.48 -35.42 11.58
CA VAL A 107 6.02 -35.54 11.38
C VAL A 107 5.64 -35.27 9.91
N ALA A 108 4.50 -35.82 9.48
CA ALA A 108 4.06 -35.74 8.08
C ALA A 108 3.61 -34.32 7.69
N GLU A 109 3.09 -33.57 8.65
CA GLU A 109 2.56 -32.21 8.50
C GLU A 109 3.66 -31.18 8.18
N ALA A 110 4.93 -31.50 8.48
CA ALA A 110 6.05 -30.61 8.21
C ALA A 110 6.36 -30.48 6.72
N ALA A 111 6.18 -31.55 5.94
CA ALA A 111 6.56 -31.57 4.53
C ALA A 111 5.76 -30.56 3.68
N PRO A 112 4.41 -30.50 3.74
CA PRO A 112 3.66 -29.51 2.97
C PRO A 112 4.00 -28.07 3.33
N ALA A 113 4.19 -27.79 4.63
CA ALA A 113 4.60 -26.46 5.08
C ALA A 113 5.99 -26.10 4.56
N ALA A 114 6.95 -27.03 4.63
CA ALA A 114 8.30 -26.80 4.11
C ALA A 114 8.32 -26.51 2.61
N GLU A 115 7.54 -27.25 1.81
CA GLU A 115 7.40 -27.00 0.37
C GLU A 115 6.79 -25.62 0.07
N ALA A 116 5.73 -25.24 0.79
CA ALA A 116 5.10 -23.93 0.65
C ALA A 116 6.06 -22.79 1.04
N VAL A 117 6.75 -22.94 2.17
CA VAL A 117 7.77 -22.00 2.64
C VAL A 117 8.90 -21.87 1.62
N ALA A 118 9.38 -22.97 1.03
CA ALA A 118 10.42 -22.95 0.00
C ALA A 118 9.98 -22.22 -1.29
N ARG A 119 8.71 -22.32 -1.67
CA ARG A 119 8.15 -21.56 -2.82
C ARG A 119 8.11 -20.07 -2.52
N VAL A 120 7.59 -19.70 -1.36
CA VAL A 120 7.51 -18.31 -0.91
C VAL A 120 8.90 -17.71 -0.68
N ALA A 121 9.87 -18.50 -0.22
CA ALA A 121 11.25 -18.08 0.01
C ALA A 121 11.91 -17.47 -1.23
N LYS A 122 11.47 -17.84 -2.44
CA LYS A 122 11.99 -17.27 -3.69
C LYS A 122 11.64 -15.79 -3.88
N LEU A 123 10.59 -15.31 -3.21
CA LEU A 123 10.09 -13.94 -3.29
C LEU A 123 10.69 -13.02 -2.22
N ARG A 124 11.46 -13.57 -1.28
CA ARG A 124 11.99 -12.86 -0.11
C ARG A 124 12.78 -11.59 -0.47
N GLY A 125 13.59 -11.68 -1.52
CA GLY A 125 14.42 -10.58 -2.01
C GLY A 125 13.62 -9.42 -2.62
N ASP A 126 12.47 -9.69 -3.24
CA ASP A 126 11.67 -8.65 -3.93
C ASP A 126 10.59 -8.04 -3.01
N HIS A 127 10.41 -8.60 -1.81
CA HIS A 127 9.30 -8.27 -0.89
C HIS A 127 9.71 -8.02 0.57
N ASN A 128 11.01 -7.88 0.84
CA ASN A 128 11.59 -7.49 2.13
C ASN A 128 11.10 -8.29 3.32
N PHE A 129 11.27 -9.60 3.25
CA PHE A 129 11.09 -10.44 4.42
C PHE A 129 12.20 -11.47 4.50
N GLU A 130 12.56 -11.85 5.72
CA GLU A 130 13.47 -12.94 6.00
C GLU A 130 12.69 -14.20 6.40
N ILE A 131 13.33 -15.35 6.28
CA ILE A 131 12.79 -16.60 6.81
C ILE A 131 13.82 -17.20 7.75
N VAL A 132 13.39 -17.61 8.93
CA VAL A 132 14.21 -18.39 9.85
C VAL A 132 13.46 -19.66 10.20
N GLY A 133 14.07 -20.80 9.91
CA GLY A 133 13.58 -22.09 10.38
C GLY A 133 13.95 -22.29 11.85
N VAL A 134 13.07 -22.95 12.60
CA VAL A 134 13.36 -23.42 13.96
C VAL A 134 12.98 -24.89 14.01
N ALA A 135 13.99 -25.76 14.00
CA ALA A 135 13.78 -27.20 13.99
C ALA A 135 13.43 -27.68 15.40
N LEU A 136 12.16 -28.05 15.59
CA LEU A 136 11.60 -28.54 16.84
C LEU A 136 11.91 -30.02 17.00
N VAL A 137 12.64 -30.40 18.07
CA VAL A 137 12.85 -31.81 18.45
C VAL A 137 13.53 -32.63 17.32
N GLY A 138 14.04 -33.83 17.62
CA GLY A 138 14.60 -34.74 16.59
C GLY A 138 16.07 -34.52 16.22
N GLY A 139 16.65 -33.37 16.58
CA GLY A 139 18.09 -33.08 16.54
C GLY A 139 18.63 -32.61 15.19
N ALA A 140 19.76 -31.88 15.23
CA ALA A 140 20.37 -31.21 14.07
C ALA A 140 20.56 -32.08 12.82
N ALA A 141 20.90 -33.37 12.97
CA ALA A 141 21.11 -34.25 11.81
C ALA A 141 19.83 -34.48 11.00
N LYS A 142 18.69 -34.70 11.67
CA LYS A 142 17.40 -34.86 10.99
C LYS A 142 16.92 -33.55 10.38
N ALA A 143 17.12 -32.44 11.08
CA ALA A 143 16.79 -31.12 10.58
C ALA A 143 17.56 -30.78 9.30
N ARG A 144 18.87 -31.10 9.23
CA ARG A 144 19.67 -30.91 8.00
C ARG A 144 19.17 -31.75 6.84
N ALA A 145 18.90 -33.05 7.08
CA ALA A 145 18.38 -33.93 6.04
C ALA A 145 17.00 -33.45 5.52
N PHE A 146 16.13 -32.98 6.41
CA PHE A 146 14.84 -32.41 6.04
C PHE A 146 14.99 -31.11 5.23
N ALA A 147 15.90 -30.23 5.64
CA ALA A 147 16.21 -28.99 4.93
C ALA A 147 16.73 -29.25 3.51
N GLU A 148 17.66 -30.20 3.35
CA GLU A 148 18.17 -30.62 2.04
C GLU A 148 17.07 -31.24 1.17
N GLN A 149 16.23 -32.10 1.74
CA GLN A 149 15.13 -32.77 1.03
C GLN A 149 14.13 -31.77 0.43
N HIS A 150 13.80 -30.71 1.17
CA HIS A 150 12.81 -29.71 0.76
C HIS A 150 13.42 -28.43 0.15
N GLY A 151 14.75 -28.38 -0.01
CA GLY A 151 15.44 -27.24 -0.60
C GLY A 151 15.33 -25.96 0.23
N LEU A 152 15.37 -26.06 1.55
CA LEU A 152 15.32 -24.91 2.45
C LEU A 152 16.67 -24.19 2.44
N ASP A 153 16.72 -22.99 1.90
CA ASP A 153 17.93 -22.21 1.63
C ASP A 153 18.14 -21.02 2.58
N PHE A 154 17.50 -21.07 3.74
CA PHE A 154 17.52 -20.03 4.77
C PHE A 154 18.09 -20.55 6.10
N PRO A 155 18.49 -19.66 7.05
CA PRO A 155 19.01 -20.08 8.34
C PRO A 155 18.01 -20.92 9.13
N ILE A 156 18.47 -22.03 9.71
CA ILE A 156 17.66 -22.90 10.56
C ILE A 156 18.33 -22.99 11.93
N VAL A 157 17.63 -22.59 12.98
CA VAL A 157 18.05 -22.71 14.38
C VAL A 157 17.69 -24.11 14.90
N ASP A 158 18.63 -24.76 15.58
CA ASP A 158 18.38 -26.04 16.25
C ASP A 158 17.70 -25.81 17.62
N ASP A 159 16.44 -26.25 17.77
CA ASP A 159 15.72 -26.25 19.05
C ASP A 159 15.44 -27.69 19.51
N ALA A 160 16.46 -28.55 19.45
CA ALA A 160 16.37 -29.94 19.93
C ALA A 160 15.90 -30.05 21.39
N THR A 161 16.11 -29.02 22.20
CA THR A 161 15.68 -28.97 23.62
C THR A 161 14.24 -28.49 23.81
N GLY A 162 13.60 -27.91 22.77
CA GLY A 162 12.27 -27.32 22.84
C GLY A 162 12.20 -26.01 23.64
N SER A 163 13.35 -25.40 23.93
CA SER A 163 13.46 -24.18 24.74
C SER A 163 12.83 -22.96 24.05
N ILE A 164 13.01 -22.85 22.73
CA ILE A 164 12.48 -21.74 21.94
C ILE A 164 10.98 -21.96 21.73
N GLY A 165 10.58 -23.15 21.26
CA GLY A 165 9.17 -23.49 21.06
C GLY A 165 8.34 -23.37 22.34
N GLY A 166 8.89 -23.82 23.47
CA GLY A 166 8.26 -23.68 24.79
C GLY A 166 8.10 -22.23 25.23
N ARG A 167 9.08 -21.36 24.95
CA ARG A 167 9.02 -19.92 25.28
C ARG A 167 7.94 -19.19 24.47
N LEU A 168 7.71 -19.59 23.22
CA LEU A 168 6.61 -19.07 22.40
C LEU A 168 5.26 -19.77 22.69
N GLY A 169 5.22 -20.73 23.61
CA GLY A 169 3.99 -21.46 23.96
C GLY A 169 3.48 -22.38 22.85
N LEU A 170 4.33 -22.77 21.90
CA LEU A 170 3.96 -23.61 20.77
C LEU A 170 3.63 -25.03 21.24
N ARG A 171 2.42 -25.49 20.94
CA ARG A 171 1.92 -26.85 21.25
C ARG A 171 1.60 -27.67 20.00
N VAL A 172 2.03 -27.20 18.84
CA VAL A 172 1.80 -27.82 17.53
C VAL A 172 3.14 -28.22 16.91
N PRO A 173 3.18 -29.28 16.09
CA PRO A 173 4.42 -29.74 15.48
C PRO A 173 4.92 -28.84 14.35
N VAL A 174 4.05 -27.99 13.80
CA VAL A 174 4.38 -26.98 12.79
C VAL A 174 3.66 -25.67 13.11
N ALA A 175 4.40 -24.56 13.09
CA ALA A 175 3.84 -23.22 13.22
C ALA A 175 4.57 -22.24 12.30
N LEU A 176 3.82 -21.31 11.71
CA LEU A 176 4.31 -20.23 10.87
C LEU A 176 3.97 -18.91 11.57
N VAL A 177 4.99 -18.17 12.01
CA VAL A 177 4.80 -16.94 12.78
C VAL A 177 5.36 -15.77 12.00
N GLY A 178 4.50 -14.81 11.69
CA GLY A 178 4.89 -13.56 11.04
C GLY A 178 5.28 -12.51 12.06
N VAL A 179 6.41 -11.87 11.84
CA VAL A 179 6.95 -10.82 12.69
C VAL A 179 7.21 -9.59 11.82
N ASP A 180 6.83 -8.42 12.32
CA ASP A 180 7.10 -7.15 11.64
C ASP A 180 8.48 -6.55 12.01
N PRO A 181 8.91 -5.48 11.35
CA PRO A 181 10.23 -4.88 11.54
C PRO A 181 10.50 -4.39 12.97
N GLU A 182 9.47 -4.07 13.73
CA GLU A 182 9.61 -3.67 15.14
C GLU A 182 9.62 -4.85 16.11
N GLY A 183 9.48 -6.08 15.60
CA GLY A 183 9.55 -7.31 16.38
C GLY A 183 8.21 -7.75 16.97
N TYR A 184 7.08 -7.30 16.43
CA TYR A 184 5.75 -7.72 16.89
C TYR A 184 5.19 -8.85 16.04
N VAL A 185 4.47 -9.77 16.67
CA VAL A 185 3.83 -10.91 16.00
C VAL A 185 2.55 -10.44 15.33
N VAL A 186 2.55 -10.41 13.99
CA VAL A 186 1.44 -9.90 13.17
C VAL A 186 0.51 -10.99 12.65
N PHE A 187 0.98 -12.24 12.57
CA PHE A 187 0.12 -13.40 12.26
C PHE A 187 0.70 -14.71 12.80
N TYR A 188 -0.17 -15.70 12.91
CA TYR A 188 0.15 -17.07 13.29
C TYR A 188 -0.69 -18.05 12.46
N HIS A 189 -0.04 -19.02 11.82
CA HIS A 189 -0.71 -20.16 11.17
C HIS A 189 -0.22 -21.47 11.79
N GLY A 190 -1.16 -22.35 12.12
CA GLY A 190 -0.90 -23.67 12.67
C GLY A 190 -0.59 -24.72 11.59
N SER A 191 -0.46 -25.97 12.01
CA SER A 191 -0.23 -27.10 11.10
C SER A 191 -1.49 -27.38 10.25
N VAL A 192 -1.29 -27.66 8.96
CA VAL A 192 -2.32 -28.20 8.06
C VAL A 192 -2.01 -29.67 7.83
N SER A 193 -2.90 -30.58 8.27
CA SER A 193 -2.61 -32.01 8.20
C SER A 193 -2.80 -32.55 6.78
N PRO A 194 -1.89 -33.42 6.28
CA PRO A 194 -2.13 -34.17 5.06
C PRO A 194 -3.40 -35.01 5.19
N GLY A 195 -4.40 -34.73 4.35
CA GLY A 195 -5.73 -35.37 4.40
C GLY A 195 -6.87 -34.46 4.86
N ASP A 196 -6.56 -33.34 5.53
CA ASP A 196 -7.56 -32.31 5.87
C ASP A 196 -7.92 -31.43 4.66
N VAL A 197 -7.10 -31.47 3.62
CA VAL A 197 -7.24 -30.75 2.35
C VAL A 197 -6.58 -31.55 1.22
N PRO A 198 -7.08 -31.44 -0.03
CA PRO A 198 -6.49 -32.09 -1.21
C PRO A 198 -5.07 -31.61 -1.51
N ASP A 199 -4.81 -30.32 -1.33
CA ASP A 199 -3.51 -29.70 -1.58
C ASP A 199 -3.07 -28.85 -0.37
N PRO A 200 -2.45 -29.46 0.65
CA PRO A 200 -1.97 -28.74 1.82
C PRO A 200 -0.85 -27.75 1.49
N VAL A 201 -0.09 -27.97 0.40
CA VAL A 201 0.97 -27.04 -0.02
C VAL A 201 0.36 -25.74 -0.54
N ALA A 202 -0.62 -25.84 -1.44
CA ALA A 202 -1.30 -24.65 -1.97
C ALA A 202 -2.03 -23.86 -0.89
N VAL A 203 -2.60 -24.55 0.10
CA VAL A 203 -3.26 -23.94 1.26
C VAL A 203 -2.28 -23.11 2.08
N VAL A 204 -1.16 -23.70 2.49
CA VAL A 204 -0.14 -22.99 3.26
C VAL A 204 0.50 -21.87 2.43
N GLU A 205 0.77 -22.11 1.16
CA GLU A 205 1.32 -21.10 0.24
C GLU A 205 0.37 -19.89 0.11
N THR A 206 -0.94 -20.12 -0.02
CA THR A 206 -1.95 -19.06 -0.11
C THR A 206 -2.02 -18.25 1.18
N GLN A 207 -2.06 -18.92 2.34
CA GLN A 207 -2.05 -18.25 3.65
C GLN A 207 -0.81 -17.39 3.85
N LEU A 208 0.36 -17.90 3.48
CA LEU A 208 1.62 -17.16 3.55
C LEU A 208 1.62 -15.98 2.58
N ARG A 209 1.15 -16.15 1.35
CA ARG A 209 1.07 -15.05 0.37
C ARG A 209 0.16 -13.93 0.84
N GLU A 210 -1.02 -14.26 1.37
CA GLU A 210 -1.94 -13.27 1.92
C GLU A 210 -1.30 -12.53 3.12
N SER A 211 -0.78 -13.29 4.08
CA SER A 211 -0.26 -12.73 5.33
C SER A 211 1.05 -11.95 5.14
N LEU A 212 1.87 -12.36 4.17
CA LEU A 212 3.09 -11.66 3.78
C LEU A 212 2.86 -10.64 2.66
N ARG A 213 1.61 -10.44 2.19
CA ARG A 213 1.25 -9.52 1.10
C ARG A 213 2.11 -9.73 -0.14
N LEU A 214 2.18 -10.97 -0.56
CA LEU A 214 2.86 -11.41 -1.77
C LEU A 214 1.83 -11.53 -2.89
N PRO A 215 2.26 -11.48 -4.16
CA PRO A 215 1.35 -11.68 -5.29
C PRO A 215 0.55 -12.98 -5.12
N ALA A 216 -0.77 -12.87 -5.26
CA ALA A 216 -1.66 -14.01 -5.21
C ALA A 216 -1.35 -15.00 -6.34
N THR A 217 -1.55 -16.28 -6.07
CA THR A 217 -1.44 -17.35 -7.07
C THR A 217 -2.80 -17.86 -7.54
N ASP A 218 -3.89 -17.41 -6.92
CA ASP A 218 -5.23 -17.86 -7.28
C ASP A 218 -5.72 -17.19 -8.56
N ALA A 219 -6.58 -17.92 -9.29
CA ALA A 219 -7.18 -17.46 -10.53
C ALA A 219 -8.34 -16.46 -10.32
N LEU A 220 -8.67 -16.13 -9.06
CA LEU A 220 -9.82 -15.29 -8.70
C LEU A 220 -9.44 -13.86 -8.35
N ALA A 221 -8.15 -13.56 -8.19
CA ALA A 221 -7.67 -12.19 -8.18
C ALA A 221 -8.08 -11.50 -9.50
N PRO A 222 -8.92 -10.45 -9.46
CA PRO A 222 -9.37 -9.77 -10.67
C PRO A 222 -8.16 -9.14 -11.37
N ALA A 223 -7.83 -9.66 -12.55
CA ALA A 223 -6.75 -9.12 -13.36
C ALA A 223 -7.16 -7.76 -13.92
N PHE A 224 -6.66 -6.69 -13.31
CA PHE A 224 -6.78 -5.32 -13.82
C PHE A 224 -8.22 -4.88 -14.10
N GLY A 225 -9.11 -5.15 -13.14
CA GLY A 225 -10.52 -4.78 -13.19
C GLY A 225 -11.43 -5.75 -13.96
N GLU A 226 -10.88 -6.81 -14.55
CA GLU A 226 -11.70 -7.86 -15.13
C GLU A 226 -12.36 -8.71 -14.05
N ARG A 227 -13.68 -8.90 -14.17
CA ARG A 227 -14.44 -9.81 -13.32
C ARG A 227 -14.15 -11.27 -13.72
N PRO A 228 -13.55 -12.10 -12.84
CA PRO A 228 -13.26 -13.49 -13.14
C PRO A 228 -14.55 -14.32 -13.22
N ASN A 229 -14.51 -15.44 -13.94
CA ASN A 229 -15.61 -16.41 -13.89
C ASN A 229 -15.60 -17.13 -12.54
N ALA A 230 -16.79 -17.37 -11.98
CA ALA A 230 -16.94 -18.21 -10.81
C ALA A 230 -16.51 -19.66 -11.14
N PRO A 231 -15.59 -20.28 -10.38
CA PRO A 231 -15.18 -21.66 -10.60
C PRO A 231 -16.38 -22.61 -10.59
N ALA A 232 -16.52 -23.42 -11.64
CA ALA A 232 -17.61 -24.37 -11.75
C ALA A 232 -17.46 -25.52 -10.76
N PHE A 233 -18.58 -25.99 -10.21
CA PHE A 233 -18.62 -27.20 -9.39
C PHE A 233 -19.97 -27.91 -9.53
N SER A 234 -19.95 -29.20 -9.18
CA SER A 234 -21.10 -30.06 -8.92
C SER A 234 -20.98 -30.58 -7.49
N ALA A 235 -22.00 -30.37 -6.66
CA ALA A 235 -21.94 -30.77 -5.26
C ALA A 235 -23.25 -31.38 -4.78
N ALA A 236 -23.15 -32.35 -3.85
CA ALA A 236 -24.31 -32.97 -3.23
C ALA A 236 -25.06 -31.95 -2.37
N LYS A 237 -26.40 -32.00 -2.44
CA LYS A 237 -27.25 -31.23 -1.53
C LYS A 237 -27.03 -31.71 -0.10
N LEU A 238 -27.01 -30.77 0.84
CA LEU A 238 -26.81 -31.07 2.24
C LEU A 238 -28.01 -31.87 2.78
N GLY A 239 -27.78 -33.13 3.16
CA GLY A 239 -28.78 -33.97 3.83
C GLY A 239 -30.02 -34.29 2.97
N GLU A 240 -29.87 -34.28 1.65
CA GLU A 240 -30.91 -34.58 0.65
C GLU A 240 -30.29 -35.31 -0.55
N ASP A 241 -31.12 -36.07 -1.27
CA ASP A 241 -30.69 -36.69 -2.52
C ASP A 241 -30.55 -35.67 -3.65
N GLY A 242 -29.55 -35.88 -4.50
CA GLY A 242 -29.31 -35.09 -5.70
C GLY A 242 -28.15 -34.11 -5.58
N THR A 243 -27.79 -33.56 -6.74
CA THR A 243 -26.66 -32.63 -6.89
C THR A 243 -27.15 -31.25 -7.33
N ILE A 244 -26.36 -30.24 -7.03
CA ILE A 244 -26.49 -28.89 -7.54
C ILE A 244 -25.27 -28.58 -8.39
N GLU A 245 -25.52 -28.18 -9.63
CA GLU A 245 -24.52 -27.64 -10.54
C GLU A 245 -24.51 -26.11 -10.41
N LEU A 246 -23.36 -25.48 -10.19
CA LEU A 246 -23.29 -24.02 -10.14
C LEU A 246 -23.83 -23.37 -11.43
N ALA A 247 -23.58 -24.02 -12.58
CA ALA A 247 -24.04 -23.56 -13.88
C ALA A 247 -25.58 -23.42 -13.98
N SER A 248 -26.34 -24.12 -13.12
CA SER A 248 -27.81 -24.04 -13.08
C SER A 248 -28.34 -22.69 -12.57
N TYR A 249 -27.50 -21.87 -11.93
CA TYR A 249 -27.85 -20.53 -11.46
C TYR A 249 -27.66 -19.43 -12.51
N ARG A 250 -27.13 -19.76 -13.71
CA ARG A 250 -27.01 -18.77 -14.79
C ARG A 250 -28.38 -18.22 -15.20
N GLY A 251 -28.40 -16.97 -15.62
CA GLY A 251 -29.62 -16.23 -15.97
C GLY A 251 -30.22 -15.42 -14.84
N LYS A 252 -29.81 -15.66 -13.58
CA LYS A 252 -30.07 -14.78 -12.44
C LYS A 252 -28.78 -14.53 -11.67
N PRO A 253 -28.65 -13.39 -10.95
CA PRO A 253 -27.52 -13.21 -10.06
C PRO A 253 -27.55 -14.22 -8.91
N LEU A 254 -26.38 -14.49 -8.33
CA LEU A 254 -26.19 -15.44 -7.25
C LEU A 254 -25.32 -14.84 -6.14
N VAL A 255 -25.75 -15.03 -4.89
CA VAL A 255 -24.93 -14.90 -3.69
C VAL A 255 -24.45 -16.29 -3.32
N LEU A 256 -23.17 -16.58 -3.54
CA LEU A 256 -22.53 -17.82 -3.09
C LEU A 256 -21.82 -17.53 -1.78
N ILE A 257 -22.19 -18.22 -0.70
CA ILE A 257 -21.59 -18.02 0.62
C ILE A 257 -20.96 -19.30 1.13
N PHE A 258 -19.66 -19.27 1.38
CA PHE A 258 -18.96 -20.31 2.15
C PHE A 258 -19.10 -19.98 3.62
N PHE A 259 -19.62 -20.93 4.42
CA PHE A 259 -19.94 -20.65 5.82
C PHE A 259 -19.73 -21.86 6.73
N LEU A 260 -19.64 -21.54 8.03
CA LEU A 260 -19.74 -22.50 9.12
C LEU A 260 -21.00 -22.19 9.92
N TYR A 261 -21.81 -23.21 10.16
CA TYR A 261 -23.08 -23.09 10.90
C TYR A 261 -22.91 -22.63 12.37
N THR A 262 -21.69 -22.63 12.91
CA THR A 262 -21.37 -22.13 14.26
C THR A 262 -20.64 -20.79 14.26
N CYS A 263 -20.35 -20.21 13.09
CA CYS A 263 -19.60 -18.96 12.99
C CYS A 263 -20.54 -17.73 13.15
N PRO A 264 -20.34 -16.86 14.17
CA PRO A 264 -21.20 -15.70 14.39
C PRO A 264 -21.22 -14.72 13.21
N HIS A 265 -20.07 -14.47 12.59
CA HIS A 265 -19.97 -13.59 11.41
C HIS A 265 -20.73 -14.15 10.21
N CYS A 266 -20.80 -15.48 10.06
CA CYS A 266 -21.63 -16.11 9.03
C CYS A 266 -23.12 -15.85 9.30
N HIS A 267 -23.55 -15.90 10.56
CA HIS A 267 -24.94 -15.69 10.95
C HIS A 267 -25.37 -14.25 10.68
N HIS A 268 -24.56 -13.26 11.07
CA HIS A 268 -24.86 -11.85 10.78
C HIS A 268 -25.00 -11.57 9.26
N ALA A 269 -24.13 -12.19 8.44
CA ALA A 269 -24.24 -12.10 6.99
C ALA A 269 -25.54 -12.72 6.46
N LEU A 270 -25.93 -13.90 6.96
CA LEU A 270 -27.16 -14.59 6.56
C LEU A 270 -28.42 -13.85 7.03
N GLU A 271 -28.42 -13.29 8.24
CA GLU A 271 -29.50 -12.43 8.75
C GLU A 271 -29.69 -11.21 7.86
N PHE A 272 -28.59 -10.54 7.49
CA PHE A 272 -28.64 -9.43 6.54
C PHE A 272 -29.24 -9.86 5.20
N LEU A 273 -28.81 -11.01 4.63
CA LEU A 273 -29.31 -11.50 3.35
C LEU A 273 -30.80 -11.85 3.41
N ARG A 274 -31.25 -12.53 4.48
CA ARG A 274 -32.66 -12.83 4.76
C ARG A 274 -33.52 -11.57 4.70
N ASP A 275 -33.03 -10.49 5.31
CA ASP A 275 -33.79 -9.24 5.44
C ASP A 275 -33.67 -8.33 4.20
N ALA A 276 -32.59 -8.43 3.44
CA ALA A 276 -32.31 -7.58 2.28
C ALA A 276 -32.95 -8.09 0.99
N LEU A 277 -32.86 -9.40 0.72
CA LEU A 277 -33.28 -9.99 -0.56
C LEU A 277 -34.79 -9.83 -0.86
N PRO A 278 -35.72 -10.00 0.11
CA PRO A 278 -37.15 -9.83 -0.15
C PRO A 278 -37.53 -8.41 -0.62
N LYS A 279 -36.70 -7.41 -0.34
CA LYS A 279 -36.91 -6.01 -0.76
C LYS A 279 -36.59 -5.78 -2.24
N LEU A 280 -35.99 -6.75 -2.92
CA LEU A 280 -35.67 -6.69 -4.36
C LEU A 280 -36.79 -7.34 -5.20
N PRO A 281 -36.98 -6.89 -6.46
CA PRO A 281 -37.98 -7.46 -7.36
C PRO A 281 -37.75 -8.96 -7.59
N GLU A 282 -38.79 -9.77 -7.42
CA GLU A 282 -38.70 -11.23 -7.48
C GLU A 282 -38.10 -11.77 -8.80
N ALA A 283 -38.40 -11.11 -9.93
CA ALA A 283 -37.94 -11.54 -11.25
C ALA A 283 -36.40 -11.48 -11.39
N SER A 284 -35.76 -10.49 -10.77
CA SER A 284 -34.31 -10.24 -10.86
C SER A 284 -33.58 -10.42 -9.53
N ARG A 285 -34.27 -10.83 -8.47
CA ARG A 285 -33.72 -11.06 -7.14
C ARG A 285 -32.56 -12.07 -7.22
N PRO A 286 -31.38 -11.74 -6.66
CA PRO A 286 -30.29 -12.69 -6.54
C PRO A 286 -30.73 -13.95 -5.78
N GLN A 287 -30.31 -15.11 -6.28
CA GLN A 287 -30.46 -16.38 -5.57
C GLN A 287 -29.37 -16.50 -4.51
N VAL A 288 -29.53 -17.40 -3.55
CA VAL A 288 -28.52 -17.71 -2.54
C VAL A 288 -28.18 -19.18 -2.61
N LEU A 289 -26.89 -19.51 -2.57
CA LEU A 289 -26.37 -20.86 -2.43
C LEU A 289 -25.33 -20.88 -1.31
N GLY A 290 -25.55 -21.72 -0.31
CA GLY A 290 -24.60 -21.94 0.75
C GLY A 290 -23.68 -23.11 0.48
N VAL A 291 -22.40 -22.95 0.79
CA VAL A 291 -21.42 -24.03 0.85
C VAL A 291 -21.01 -24.23 2.30
N SER A 292 -21.47 -25.33 2.90
CA SER A 292 -21.07 -25.70 4.25
C SER A 292 -19.67 -26.30 4.20
N VAL A 293 -18.69 -25.63 4.83
CA VAL A 293 -17.29 -26.08 4.81
C VAL A 293 -16.97 -27.11 5.91
N ASN A 294 -17.89 -27.34 6.84
CA ASN A 294 -17.82 -28.38 7.87
C ASN A 294 -19.21 -28.64 8.49
N GLY A 295 -19.35 -29.68 9.30
CA GLY A 295 -20.55 -30.03 10.07
C GLY A 295 -21.33 -31.18 9.47
N SER A 296 -22.02 -31.96 10.31
CA SER A 296 -22.97 -32.96 9.83
C SER A 296 -24.21 -32.28 9.27
N ALA A 297 -24.84 -32.88 8.26
CA ALA A 297 -26.05 -32.32 7.66
C ALA A 297 -27.16 -32.03 8.67
N ALA A 298 -27.33 -32.90 9.68
CA ALA A 298 -28.30 -32.71 10.74
C ALA A 298 -27.97 -31.46 11.61
N ALA A 299 -26.72 -31.32 12.04
CA ALA A 299 -26.32 -30.19 12.91
C ALA A 299 -26.43 -28.84 12.18
N VAL A 300 -26.04 -28.79 10.91
CA VAL A 300 -26.16 -27.59 10.09
C VAL A 300 -27.63 -27.21 9.90
N LYS A 301 -28.49 -28.18 9.52
CA LYS A 301 -29.94 -27.94 9.34
C LYS A 301 -30.60 -27.49 10.64
N GLU A 302 -30.39 -28.21 11.73
CA GLU A 302 -30.98 -27.90 13.04
C GLU A 302 -30.61 -26.49 13.50
N LYS A 303 -29.33 -26.10 13.39
CA LYS A 303 -28.89 -24.78 13.82
C LYS A 303 -29.48 -23.66 12.96
N LEU A 304 -29.42 -23.78 11.63
CA LEU A 304 -29.97 -22.74 10.76
C LEU A 304 -31.49 -22.62 10.90
N GLN A 305 -32.20 -23.71 11.11
CA GLN A 305 -33.64 -23.69 11.41
C GLN A 305 -33.95 -23.01 12.73
N ALA A 306 -33.16 -23.29 13.79
CA ALA A 306 -33.34 -22.66 15.09
C ALA A 306 -33.15 -21.14 15.05
N ASP A 307 -32.33 -20.64 14.13
CA ASP A 307 -32.04 -19.21 13.96
C ASP A 307 -32.84 -18.54 12.83
N ASP A 308 -33.76 -19.26 12.17
CA ASP A 308 -34.55 -18.76 11.01
C ASP A 308 -33.65 -18.31 9.84
N LEU A 309 -32.63 -19.11 9.53
CA LEU A 309 -31.62 -18.89 8.49
C LEU A 309 -31.59 -19.98 7.41
N ASP A 310 -32.57 -20.87 7.34
CA ASP A 310 -32.64 -21.99 6.37
C ASP A 310 -33.36 -21.65 5.05
N PHE A 311 -33.36 -20.37 4.65
CA PHE A 311 -34.11 -19.86 3.48
C PHE A 311 -33.46 -20.13 2.11
N PHE A 312 -32.39 -20.93 2.04
CA PHE A 312 -31.61 -21.15 0.82
C PHE A 312 -31.07 -22.59 0.71
N PRO A 313 -30.81 -23.10 -0.51
CA PRO A 313 -30.16 -24.39 -0.72
C PRO A 313 -28.72 -24.42 -0.20
N ILE A 314 -28.33 -25.54 0.38
CA ILE A 314 -26.97 -25.74 0.91
C ILE A 314 -26.35 -26.98 0.24
N VAL A 315 -25.09 -26.86 -0.15
CA VAL A 315 -24.24 -27.97 -0.60
C VAL A 315 -23.10 -28.22 0.38
N THR A 316 -22.50 -29.40 0.31
CA THR A 316 -21.39 -29.80 1.19
C THR A 316 -20.07 -29.80 0.44
N ASP A 317 -19.04 -29.14 1.00
CA ASP A 317 -17.68 -29.19 0.48
C ASP A 317 -16.86 -30.31 1.15
N ALA A 318 -17.34 -31.55 1.01
CA ALA A 318 -16.79 -32.69 1.75
C ALA A 318 -15.35 -33.05 1.35
N ASP A 319 -14.96 -32.76 0.11
CA ASP A 319 -13.62 -33.01 -0.43
C ASP A 319 -12.76 -31.74 -0.54
N PHE A 320 -13.28 -30.61 -0.07
CA PHE A 320 -12.61 -29.30 -0.10
C PHE A 320 -12.26 -28.77 -1.48
N SER A 321 -12.78 -29.38 -2.55
CA SER A 321 -12.51 -28.94 -3.92
C SER A 321 -13.06 -27.55 -4.17
N MET A 322 -14.24 -27.21 -3.60
CA MET A 322 -14.87 -25.91 -3.82
C MET A 322 -14.10 -24.81 -3.09
N ARG A 323 -13.79 -24.96 -1.80
CA ARG A 323 -13.03 -23.95 -1.07
C ARG A 323 -11.64 -23.73 -1.66
N THR A 324 -11.01 -24.79 -2.18
CA THR A 324 -9.71 -24.69 -2.86
C THR A 324 -9.84 -23.90 -4.16
N ALA A 325 -10.83 -24.22 -5.00
CA ALA A 325 -11.07 -23.53 -6.26
C ALA A 325 -11.43 -22.04 -6.07
N TYR A 326 -12.12 -21.71 -4.97
CA TYR A 326 -12.52 -20.35 -4.63
C TYR A 326 -11.50 -19.58 -3.77
N GLY A 327 -10.37 -20.19 -3.40
CA GLY A 327 -9.39 -19.57 -2.51
C GLY A 327 -9.95 -19.25 -1.11
N VAL A 328 -10.96 -19.99 -0.64
CA VAL A 328 -11.59 -19.83 0.68
C VAL A 328 -10.83 -20.66 1.71
N ILE A 329 -9.65 -20.16 2.06
CA ILE A 329 -8.67 -20.92 2.86
C ILE A 329 -8.37 -20.23 4.21
N ALA A 330 -8.51 -18.90 4.27
CA ALA A 330 -8.16 -18.12 5.46
C ALA A 330 -9.29 -18.02 6.50
N GLY A 331 -10.56 -18.07 6.07
CA GLY A 331 -11.69 -17.90 6.98
C GLY A 331 -13.06 -17.88 6.30
N VAL A 332 -14.10 -17.78 7.13
CA VAL A 332 -15.50 -17.67 6.70
C VAL A 332 -16.23 -16.60 7.56
N PRO A 333 -17.29 -15.96 7.06
CA PRO A 333 -17.90 -16.18 5.74
C PRO A 333 -17.02 -15.67 4.60
N ASP A 334 -17.14 -16.30 3.44
CA ASP A 334 -16.58 -15.77 2.19
C ASP A 334 -17.71 -15.72 1.17
N ILE A 335 -18.06 -14.52 0.74
CA ILE A 335 -19.28 -14.22 0.00
C ILE A 335 -18.92 -13.73 -1.39
N PHE A 336 -19.34 -14.46 -2.41
CA PHE A 336 -19.16 -14.09 -3.80
C PHE A 336 -20.49 -13.63 -4.37
N LEU A 337 -20.50 -12.39 -4.85
CA LEU A 337 -21.63 -11.81 -5.58
C LEU A 337 -21.40 -12.05 -7.07
N ILE A 338 -22.17 -12.96 -7.65
CA ILE A 338 -21.99 -13.47 -9.00
C ILE A 338 -23.12 -12.92 -9.88
N ASP A 339 -22.78 -12.38 -11.04
CA ASP A 339 -23.77 -11.88 -12.00
C ASP A 339 -24.48 -13.01 -12.78
N ALA A 340 -25.51 -12.65 -13.54
CA ALA A 340 -26.31 -13.61 -14.29
C ALA A 340 -25.51 -14.37 -15.39
N GLN A 341 -24.31 -13.91 -15.74
CA GLN A 341 -23.42 -14.57 -16.69
C GLN A 341 -22.48 -15.56 -15.99
N GLY A 342 -22.42 -15.55 -14.66
CA GLY A 342 -21.53 -16.38 -13.86
C GLY A 342 -20.18 -15.73 -13.58
N LYS A 343 -20.06 -14.40 -13.71
CA LYS A 343 -18.84 -13.67 -13.32
C LYS A 343 -18.94 -13.14 -11.91
N ILE A 344 -17.84 -13.18 -11.16
CA ILE A 344 -17.74 -12.64 -9.81
C ILE A 344 -17.67 -11.11 -9.92
N ALA A 345 -18.72 -10.43 -9.48
CA ALA A 345 -18.81 -8.99 -9.44
C ALA A 345 -18.15 -8.39 -8.19
N SER A 346 -18.19 -9.12 -7.07
CA SER A 346 -17.55 -8.72 -5.81
C SER A 346 -17.33 -9.95 -4.92
N ARG A 347 -16.30 -9.88 -4.07
CA ARG A 347 -16.00 -10.84 -3.01
C ARG A 347 -15.96 -10.08 -1.68
N VAL A 348 -16.61 -10.61 -0.66
CA VAL A 348 -16.54 -10.11 0.72
C VAL A 348 -15.98 -11.21 1.58
N GLN A 349 -14.75 -11.03 2.05
CA GLN A 349 -14.05 -11.96 2.94
C GLN A 349 -14.25 -11.54 4.39
N GLY A 350 -14.79 -12.46 5.19
CA GLY A 350 -15.30 -12.16 6.53
C GLY A 350 -16.64 -11.42 6.48
N TRP A 351 -17.05 -10.91 7.64
CA TRP A 351 -18.22 -10.02 7.73
C TRP A 351 -18.02 -9.00 8.85
N ARG A 352 -18.14 -7.73 8.46
CA ARG A 352 -18.05 -6.56 9.33
C ARG A 352 -19.34 -5.76 9.27
N ASP A 353 -20.04 -5.71 10.39
CA ASP A 353 -21.34 -5.03 10.51
C ASP A 353 -21.26 -3.51 10.25
N ASP A 354 -20.09 -2.90 10.42
CA ASP A 354 -19.87 -1.46 10.20
C ASP A 354 -19.69 -1.08 8.72
N ARG A 355 -19.48 -2.06 7.82
CA ARG A 355 -19.10 -1.82 6.42
C ARG A 355 -19.91 -2.64 5.43
N ASP A 356 -19.93 -3.96 5.62
CA ASP A 356 -20.35 -4.90 4.58
C ASP A 356 -21.86 -4.87 4.29
N PRO A 357 -22.77 -4.65 5.26
CA PRO A 357 -24.19 -4.49 4.97
C PRO A 357 -24.48 -3.39 3.94
N ALA A 358 -23.76 -2.26 4.00
CA ALA A 358 -23.93 -1.17 3.05
C ALA A 358 -23.42 -1.57 1.66
N LEU A 359 -22.18 -2.07 1.58
CA LEU A 359 -21.56 -2.50 0.33
C LEU A 359 -22.36 -3.59 -0.39
N VAL A 360 -22.74 -4.66 0.32
CA VAL A 360 -23.48 -5.78 -0.24
C VAL A 360 -24.87 -5.32 -0.67
N ARG A 361 -25.55 -4.43 0.07
CA ARG A 361 -26.85 -3.90 -0.35
C ARG A 361 -26.77 -3.14 -1.67
N MET A 362 -25.72 -2.34 -1.89
CA MET A 362 -25.52 -1.65 -3.16
C MET A 362 -25.31 -2.64 -4.31
N TRP A 363 -24.50 -3.67 -4.10
CA TRP A 363 -24.28 -4.73 -5.09
C TRP A 363 -25.54 -5.55 -5.38
N LEU A 364 -26.30 -5.95 -4.37
CA LEU A 364 -27.54 -6.71 -4.57
C LEU A 364 -28.55 -5.90 -5.40
N ALA A 365 -28.68 -4.60 -5.14
CA ALA A 365 -29.52 -3.71 -5.96
C ALA A 365 -29.02 -3.67 -7.41
N LYS A 366 -27.72 -3.43 -7.62
CA LYS A 366 -27.09 -3.40 -8.94
C LYS A 366 -27.32 -4.69 -9.73
N LEU A 367 -27.04 -5.83 -9.10
CA LEU A 367 -27.18 -7.15 -9.71
C LEU A 367 -28.65 -7.46 -10.04
N ALA A 368 -29.59 -6.98 -9.22
CA ALA A 368 -31.02 -7.06 -9.50
C ALA A 368 -31.51 -6.06 -10.58
N GLY A 369 -30.60 -5.34 -11.24
CA GLY A 369 -30.92 -4.31 -12.23
C GLY A 369 -31.64 -3.08 -11.66
N GLN A 370 -31.53 -2.87 -10.34
CA GLN A 370 -32.04 -1.68 -9.66
C GLN A 370 -30.96 -0.60 -9.59
N GLU A 371 -31.38 0.65 -9.44
CA GLU A 371 -30.46 1.74 -9.12
C GLU A 371 -29.82 1.48 -7.74
N PRO A 372 -28.48 1.38 -7.64
CA PRO A 372 -27.84 1.13 -6.36
C PRO A 372 -28.07 2.32 -5.41
N PRO A 373 -28.57 2.10 -4.18
CA PRO A 373 -28.66 3.18 -3.21
C PRO A 373 -27.25 3.67 -2.86
N MET A 374 -27.02 4.98 -2.76
CA MET A 374 -25.70 5.53 -2.40
C MET A 374 -25.46 5.42 -0.88
N LEU A 375 -25.01 4.25 -0.42
CA LEU A 375 -24.79 3.94 0.99
C LEU A 375 -23.31 4.11 1.36
N LEU A 376 -22.90 5.37 1.50
CA LEU A 376 -21.53 5.76 1.89
C LEU A 376 -21.46 6.18 3.36
N HIS A 377 -20.29 6.08 3.98
CA HIS A 377 -20.10 6.39 5.40
C HIS A 377 -20.30 7.88 5.69
N ALA A 378 -21.31 8.24 6.48
CA ALA A 378 -21.75 9.63 6.64
C ALA A 378 -20.69 10.60 7.22
N THR A 379 -19.79 10.12 8.08
CA THR A 379 -18.81 10.95 8.82
C THR A 379 -17.36 10.50 8.66
N GLY A 380 -17.11 9.56 7.75
CA GLY A 380 -15.86 8.81 7.63
C GLY A 380 -15.69 8.31 6.20
N TYR A 381 -14.85 7.32 5.98
CA TYR A 381 -14.46 6.90 4.63
C TYR A 381 -15.10 5.57 4.26
N SER A 382 -15.43 5.40 2.98
CA SER A 382 -16.14 4.21 2.48
C SER A 382 -15.21 3.22 1.78
N GLY A 383 -14.06 3.68 1.29
CA GLY A 383 -13.11 2.90 0.51
C GLY A 383 -13.51 2.76 -0.95
N ASN A 384 -12.57 2.23 -1.74
CA ASN A 384 -12.66 2.18 -3.20
C ASN A 384 -13.77 1.23 -3.69
N GLU A 385 -14.00 0.12 -2.99
CA GLU A 385 -15.01 -0.89 -3.36
C GLU A 385 -16.43 -0.33 -3.40
N ALA A 386 -16.76 0.60 -2.49
CA ALA A 386 -18.06 1.27 -2.49
C ALA A 386 -18.26 2.12 -3.75
N CYS A 387 -17.20 2.79 -4.21
CA CYS A 387 -17.21 3.60 -5.42
C CYS A 387 -17.33 2.71 -6.67
N ALA A 388 -16.63 1.57 -6.69
CA ALA A 388 -16.61 0.61 -7.80
C ALA A 388 -17.99 -0.02 -8.09
N VAL A 389 -18.95 0.06 -7.16
CA VAL A 389 -20.34 -0.36 -7.43
C VAL A 389 -20.96 0.49 -8.54
N CYS A 390 -20.70 1.78 -8.63
CA CYS A 390 -21.30 2.64 -9.67
C CYS A 390 -20.27 3.12 -10.70
N HIS A 391 -19.01 3.29 -10.29
CA HIS A 391 -17.91 3.86 -11.07
C HIS A 391 -16.90 2.80 -11.54
N GLU A 392 -17.40 1.77 -12.24
CA GLU A 392 -16.58 0.64 -12.66
C GLU A 392 -15.41 1.04 -13.56
N LYS A 393 -15.66 1.89 -14.56
CA LYS A 393 -14.62 2.32 -15.51
C LYS A 393 -13.56 3.17 -14.85
N GLU A 394 -13.98 4.08 -13.96
CA GLU A 394 -13.06 4.88 -13.17
C GLU A 394 -12.20 3.99 -12.27
N ASN A 395 -12.81 3.00 -11.61
CA ASN A 395 -12.09 2.01 -10.80
C ASN A 395 -11.10 1.18 -11.63
N GLU A 396 -11.49 0.69 -12.81
CA GLU A 396 -10.62 -0.03 -13.74
C GLU A 396 -9.40 0.81 -14.12
N THR A 397 -9.60 2.10 -14.46
CA THR A 397 -8.46 2.97 -14.79
C THR A 397 -7.60 3.34 -13.58
N TRP A 398 -8.17 3.39 -12.37
CA TRP A 398 -7.43 3.61 -11.12
C TRP A 398 -6.52 2.42 -10.80
N LEU A 399 -7.01 1.18 -10.96
CA LEU A 399 -6.22 -0.05 -10.79
C LEU A 399 -4.98 -0.12 -11.69
N LEU A 400 -4.93 0.67 -12.77
CA LEU A 400 -3.78 0.76 -13.69
C LEU A 400 -2.75 1.83 -13.28
N THR A 401 -2.94 2.48 -12.13
CA THR A 401 -2.04 3.52 -11.61
C THR A 401 -1.22 2.99 -10.43
N GLN A 402 -0.08 3.63 -10.15
CA GLN A 402 0.71 3.29 -8.96
C GLN A 402 0.01 3.68 -7.65
N HIS A 403 -1.04 4.50 -7.72
CA HIS A 403 -1.85 4.85 -6.55
C HIS A 403 -2.60 3.65 -5.98
N ALA A 404 -3.03 2.71 -6.82
CA ALA A 404 -3.77 1.52 -6.42
C ALA A 404 -2.92 0.40 -5.78
N GLY A 405 -1.61 0.58 -5.73
CA GLY A 405 -0.68 -0.28 -4.98
C GLY A 405 0.32 0.55 -4.19
N ALA A 406 -0.09 1.75 -3.77
CA ALA A 406 0.78 2.68 -3.05
C ALA A 406 1.14 2.09 -1.68
N PHE A 407 0.21 1.47 -0.97
CA PHE A 407 0.49 0.93 0.36
C PHE A 407 1.46 -0.25 0.32
N ASP A 408 1.43 -1.06 -0.75
CA ASP A 408 2.38 -2.16 -0.94
C ASP A 408 3.84 -1.69 -1.00
N THR A 409 4.09 -0.45 -1.41
CA THR A 409 5.45 0.12 -1.34
C THR A 409 5.91 0.27 0.11
N LEU A 410 5.03 0.65 1.04
CA LEU A 410 5.37 0.70 2.46
C LEU A 410 5.64 -0.69 3.02
N VAL A 411 4.86 -1.68 2.60
CA VAL A 411 5.07 -3.07 3.01
C VAL A 411 6.45 -3.57 2.53
N LYS A 412 6.78 -3.32 1.26
CA LYS A 412 8.10 -3.64 0.68
C LYS A 412 9.24 -2.91 1.36
N HIS A 413 9.05 -1.69 1.86
CA HIS A 413 10.09 -0.95 2.58
C HIS A 413 10.01 -1.10 4.11
N ALA A 414 9.27 -2.09 4.63
CA ALA A 414 9.16 -2.31 6.08
C ALA A 414 8.68 -1.04 6.84
N ALA A 415 7.82 -0.24 6.20
CA ALA A 415 7.40 1.08 6.63
C ALA A 415 5.87 1.22 6.76
N SER A 416 5.11 0.13 6.73
CA SER A 416 3.64 0.13 6.78
C SER A 416 3.05 0.67 8.10
N THR A 417 3.90 0.90 9.09
CA THR A 417 3.58 1.37 10.45
C THR A 417 4.18 2.75 10.74
N ARG A 418 5.02 3.27 9.83
CA ARG A 418 5.70 4.56 9.96
C ARG A 418 4.72 5.69 9.71
N THR A 419 4.41 6.44 10.76
CA THR A 419 3.43 7.53 10.72
C THR A 419 3.85 8.69 9.80
N ASP A 420 5.15 8.85 9.57
CA ASP A 420 5.71 9.80 8.61
C ASP A 420 5.56 9.37 7.14
N CYS A 421 5.20 8.10 6.89
CA CYS A 421 5.00 7.55 5.55
C CYS A 421 3.51 7.32 5.24
N VAL A 422 2.76 6.71 6.15
CA VAL A 422 1.38 6.24 5.92
C VAL A 422 0.45 7.35 5.43
N GLY A 423 0.64 8.60 5.85
CA GLY A 423 -0.23 9.72 5.48
C GLY A 423 -0.39 9.97 3.98
N CYS A 424 0.60 9.60 3.16
CA CYS A 424 0.55 9.72 1.70
C CYS A 424 0.12 8.44 0.98
N HIS A 425 -0.08 7.33 1.70
CA HIS A 425 -0.28 5.98 1.14
C HIS A 425 -1.62 5.36 1.53
N VAL A 426 -2.48 6.12 2.23
CA VAL A 426 -3.77 5.64 2.74
C VAL A 426 -4.83 6.73 2.60
N VAL A 427 -6.09 6.33 2.74
CA VAL A 427 -7.24 7.23 2.77
C VAL A 427 -7.49 7.74 4.20
N GLY A 428 -7.54 9.06 4.36
CA GLY A 428 -8.06 9.69 5.59
C GLY A 428 -7.15 9.59 6.82
N TRP A 429 -5.84 9.51 6.66
CA TRP A 429 -4.89 9.51 7.80
C TRP A 429 -5.17 10.67 8.78
N GLU A 430 -5.20 10.37 10.09
CA GLU A 430 -5.54 11.29 11.19
C GLU A 430 -6.92 11.97 11.09
N LYS A 431 -7.79 11.51 10.18
CA LYS A 431 -9.19 11.97 10.08
C LYS A 431 -10.13 10.96 10.74
N THR A 432 -11.26 11.45 11.25
CA THR A 432 -12.31 10.60 11.82
C THR A 432 -12.78 9.56 10.78
N GLY A 433 -12.78 8.28 11.18
CA GLY A 433 -13.19 7.16 10.33
C GLY A 433 -12.24 6.87 9.15
N GLY A 434 -11.04 7.46 9.13
CA GLY A 434 -10.00 7.17 8.14
C GLY A 434 -9.05 6.06 8.58
N TYR A 435 -7.98 5.85 7.81
CA TYR A 435 -7.08 4.73 8.03
C TYR A 435 -6.41 4.75 9.42
N THR A 436 -6.31 3.59 10.04
CA THR A 436 -5.55 3.36 11.27
C THR A 436 -4.48 2.29 11.07
N VAL A 437 -3.32 2.43 11.75
CA VAL A 437 -2.23 1.42 11.70
C VAL A 437 -2.52 0.23 12.62
N SER A 438 -3.06 0.48 13.81
CA SER A 438 -3.38 -0.58 14.78
C SER A 438 -4.74 -0.27 15.46
N PRO A 439 -5.78 -1.10 15.22
CA PRO A 439 -5.83 -2.15 14.21
C PRO A 439 -5.75 -1.57 12.78
N PRO A 440 -5.22 -2.30 11.79
CA PRO A 440 -5.24 -1.87 10.40
C PRO A 440 -6.66 -1.80 9.84
N THR A 441 -6.90 -0.88 8.90
CA THR A 441 -8.15 -0.80 8.11
C THR A 441 -7.87 -1.03 6.61
N PRO A 442 -7.76 -2.29 6.16
CA PRO A 442 -7.24 -2.60 4.82
C PRO A 442 -8.02 -1.98 3.66
N HIS A 443 -9.34 -1.87 3.77
CA HIS A 443 -10.19 -1.23 2.75
C HIS A 443 -9.94 0.28 2.54
N LEU A 444 -9.11 0.92 3.37
CA LEU A 444 -8.67 2.31 3.26
C LEU A 444 -7.17 2.43 2.94
N GLU A 445 -6.51 1.32 2.63
CA GLU A 445 -5.15 1.35 2.08
C GLU A 445 -5.16 1.95 0.67
N ASP A 446 -3.97 2.33 0.23
CA ASP A 446 -3.69 2.96 -1.05
C ASP A 446 -4.15 4.41 -1.18
N VAL A 447 -3.69 5.05 -2.25
CA VAL A 447 -4.19 6.38 -2.64
C VAL A 447 -5.51 6.17 -3.37
N GLY A 448 -6.58 6.07 -2.58
CA GLY A 448 -7.92 5.75 -3.03
C GLY A 448 -8.70 6.93 -3.62
N CYS A 449 -9.93 6.66 -4.06
CA CYS A 449 -10.85 7.65 -4.63
C CYS A 449 -11.03 8.85 -3.70
N GLU A 450 -11.22 8.59 -2.41
CA GLU A 450 -11.50 9.61 -1.40
C GLU A 450 -10.27 10.45 -1.01
N THR A 451 -9.06 10.05 -1.42
CA THR A 451 -7.86 10.90 -1.29
C THR A 451 -7.89 12.07 -2.26
N CYS A 452 -8.31 11.82 -3.51
CA CYS A 452 -8.36 12.84 -4.58
C CYS A 452 -9.69 13.60 -4.61
N HIS A 453 -10.79 12.87 -4.37
CA HIS A 453 -12.14 13.40 -4.51
C HIS A 453 -12.75 13.85 -3.18
N GLY A 454 -12.04 13.70 -2.06
CA GLY A 454 -12.56 13.99 -0.73
C GLY A 454 -13.50 12.90 -0.21
N ARG A 455 -13.98 13.08 1.03
CA ARG A 455 -14.83 12.11 1.72
C ARG A 455 -16.09 11.82 0.90
N GLY A 456 -16.32 10.54 0.64
CA GLY A 456 -17.43 10.07 -0.17
C GLY A 456 -18.79 10.24 0.50
N GLY A 457 -18.90 10.26 1.83
CA GLY A 457 -20.18 10.33 2.53
C GLY A 457 -20.47 11.68 3.24
N PRO A 458 -21.69 12.24 3.09
CA PRO A 458 -22.65 11.90 2.03
C PRO A 458 -22.05 12.14 0.63
N HIS A 459 -22.48 11.41 -0.41
CA HIS A 459 -21.96 11.60 -1.77
C HIS A 459 -22.21 13.04 -2.22
N LEU A 460 -21.17 13.71 -2.73
CA LEU A 460 -21.18 15.16 -2.98
C LEU A 460 -21.24 15.98 -1.69
N SER A 461 -20.62 15.48 -0.62
CA SER A 461 -20.39 16.26 0.60
C SER A 461 -19.70 17.58 0.24
N PRO A 462 -19.84 18.63 1.06
CA PRO A 462 -19.15 19.90 0.80
C PRO A 462 -17.63 19.76 0.64
N ASP A 463 -17.05 18.74 1.29
CA ASP A 463 -15.62 18.40 1.22
C ASP A 463 -15.26 17.55 -0.02
N TYR A 464 -16.26 17.04 -0.75
CA TYR A 464 -16.06 16.28 -1.98
C TYR A 464 -15.64 17.25 -3.09
N ALA A 465 -14.46 17.03 -3.67
CA ALA A 465 -13.79 17.95 -4.56
C ALA A 465 -14.72 18.41 -5.70
N ASN A 466 -15.12 19.68 -5.65
CA ASN A 466 -15.91 20.30 -6.69
C ASN A 466 -15.00 20.67 -7.88
N LYS A 467 -14.59 19.66 -8.66
CA LYS A 467 -14.00 19.62 -10.02
C LYS A 467 -13.05 20.74 -10.51
N THR A 468 -12.49 21.60 -9.66
CA THR A 468 -11.79 22.82 -10.13
C THR A 468 -10.35 22.97 -9.68
N ASP A 469 -9.91 22.30 -8.60
CA ASP A 469 -8.52 22.38 -8.13
C ASP A 469 -8.02 21.03 -7.59
N TYR A 470 -7.65 20.12 -8.50
CA TYR A 470 -6.98 18.87 -8.12
C TYR A 470 -5.49 19.07 -7.82
N GLU A 471 -4.90 20.19 -8.25
CA GLU A 471 -3.48 20.49 -8.01
C GLU A 471 -3.20 20.60 -6.52
N ALA A 472 -4.06 21.32 -5.79
CA ALA A 472 -4.00 21.43 -4.33
C ALA A 472 -4.01 20.06 -3.61
N VAL A 473 -4.69 19.06 -4.16
CA VAL A 473 -4.73 17.71 -3.61
C VAL A 473 -3.48 16.92 -3.96
N CYS A 474 -2.97 17.04 -5.19
CA CYS A 474 -1.75 16.34 -5.58
C CYS A 474 -0.55 16.77 -4.73
N VAL A 475 -0.40 18.07 -4.45
CA VAL A 475 0.76 18.62 -3.75
C VAL A 475 0.75 18.40 -2.23
N THR A 476 -0.30 17.78 -1.67
CA THR A 476 -0.27 17.34 -0.25
C THR A 476 0.71 16.19 -0.03
N CYS A 477 0.96 15.40 -1.08
CA CYS A 477 1.91 14.28 -1.08
C CYS A 477 3.06 14.54 -2.06
N HIS A 478 2.77 15.16 -3.22
CA HIS A 478 3.77 15.47 -4.24
C HIS A 478 4.35 16.87 -4.06
N ASP A 479 5.15 17.05 -3.02
CA ASP A 479 5.90 18.27 -2.75
C ASP A 479 7.40 18.12 -3.07
N GLN A 480 8.18 19.18 -2.85
CA GLN A 480 9.63 19.15 -3.07
C GLN A 480 10.39 18.22 -2.12
N LYS A 481 9.80 17.79 -1.00
CA LYS A 481 10.41 16.89 -0.02
C LYS A 481 10.17 15.42 -0.40
N HIS A 482 8.99 15.08 -0.91
CA HIS A 482 8.55 13.71 -1.13
C HIS A 482 8.50 13.31 -2.62
N SER A 483 8.47 14.27 -3.56
CA SER A 483 8.38 13.99 -4.99
C SER A 483 9.19 14.96 -5.86
N LEU A 484 10.46 14.63 -6.14
CA LEU A 484 11.31 15.46 -7.00
C LEU A 484 10.77 15.58 -8.43
N GLY A 485 10.75 16.78 -8.99
CA GLY A 485 10.34 17.00 -10.38
C GLY A 485 8.90 16.58 -10.69
N PHE A 486 8.03 16.57 -9.67
CA PHE A 486 6.60 16.49 -9.89
C PHE A 486 6.12 17.80 -10.53
N GLU A 487 5.46 17.67 -11.68
CA GLU A 487 4.88 18.79 -12.41
C GLU A 487 3.43 18.45 -12.71
N TYR A 488 2.49 19.08 -12.00
CA TYR A 488 1.06 18.71 -12.02
C TYR A 488 0.53 18.50 -13.44
N ALA A 489 0.76 19.46 -14.34
CA ALA A 489 0.29 19.39 -15.72
C ALA A 489 0.84 18.18 -16.52
N SER A 490 2.05 17.73 -16.21
CA SER A 490 2.70 16.59 -16.87
C SER A 490 2.25 15.24 -16.31
N PHE A 491 1.83 15.20 -15.05
CA PHE A 491 1.44 13.98 -14.35
C PHE A 491 -0.07 13.72 -14.38
N LEU A 492 -0.90 14.76 -14.44
CA LEU A 492 -2.36 14.63 -14.48
C LEU A 492 -2.89 13.66 -15.55
N PRO A 493 -2.38 13.64 -16.81
CA PRO A 493 -2.85 12.69 -17.81
C PRO A 493 -2.58 11.23 -17.45
N LYS A 494 -1.63 10.93 -16.56
CA LYS A 494 -1.31 9.54 -16.16
C LYS A 494 -2.31 8.96 -15.16
N VAL A 495 -3.06 9.81 -14.47
CA VAL A 495 -4.03 9.42 -13.43
C VAL A 495 -5.47 9.78 -13.79
N SER A 496 -5.67 10.69 -14.75
CA SER A 496 -6.99 11.08 -15.23
C SER A 496 -7.75 9.89 -15.81
N HIS A 497 -8.96 9.63 -15.30
CA HIS A 497 -9.86 8.62 -15.85
C HIS A 497 -10.15 8.85 -17.34
N ALA A 498 -10.33 10.11 -17.76
CA ALA A 498 -10.61 10.44 -19.15
C ALA A 498 -9.42 10.15 -20.08
N ALA A 499 -8.19 10.50 -19.66
CA ALA A 499 -6.99 10.22 -20.44
C ALA A 499 -6.64 8.72 -20.46
N ASN A 500 -6.95 8.00 -19.38
CA ASN A 500 -6.70 6.56 -19.25
C ASN A 500 -7.87 5.69 -19.75
N ALA A 501 -8.99 6.27 -20.20
CA ALA A 501 -10.20 5.50 -20.55
C ALA A 501 -9.94 4.40 -21.60
N GLY A 502 -9.00 4.63 -22.52
CA GLY A 502 -8.61 3.63 -23.52
C GLY A 502 -7.84 2.43 -22.94
N PHE A 503 -7.19 2.58 -21.78
CA PHE A 503 -6.39 1.50 -21.17
C PHE A 503 -7.26 0.41 -20.54
N ALA A 504 -8.50 0.73 -20.17
CA ALA A 504 -9.45 -0.26 -19.65
C ALA A 504 -9.73 -1.37 -20.68
N ALA A 505 -9.63 -1.07 -21.97
CA ALA A 505 -9.87 -2.00 -23.07
C ALA A 505 -8.65 -2.84 -23.50
N LEU A 506 -7.47 -2.62 -22.90
CA LEU A 506 -6.27 -3.41 -23.17
C LEU A 506 -6.42 -4.87 -22.69
N SER A 507 -5.63 -5.79 -23.24
CA SER A 507 -5.56 -7.16 -22.72
C SER A 507 -4.91 -7.18 -21.32
N PRO A 508 -5.13 -8.23 -20.51
CA PRO A 508 -4.45 -8.40 -19.23
C PRO A 508 -2.91 -8.29 -19.33
N GLU A 509 -2.30 -8.85 -20.37
CA GLU A 509 -0.85 -8.81 -20.58
C GLU A 509 -0.37 -7.38 -20.90
N GLU A 510 -1.13 -6.64 -21.70
CA GLU A 510 -0.85 -5.24 -22.01
C GLU A 510 -1.00 -4.35 -20.78
N LYS A 511 -2.02 -4.58 -19.95
CA LYS A 511 -2.23 -3.90 -18.67
C LYS A 511 -1.09 -4.20 -17.69
N ALA A 512 -0.68 -5.46 -17.57
CA ALA A 512 0.46 -5.85 -16.75
C ALA A 512 1.75 -5.15 -17.19
N LYS A 513 2.00 -5.10 -18.51
CA LYS A 513 3.15 -4.38 -19.08
C LYS A 513 3.09 -2.88 -18.78
N LEU A 514 1.92 -2.26 -18.94
CA LEU A 514 1.71 -0.84 -18.62
C LEU A 514 2.03 -0.53 -17.15
N ILE A 515 1.56 -1.36 -16.22
CA ILE A 515 1.85 -1.20 -14.79
C ILE A 515 3.34 -1.39 -14.53
N ALA A 516 3.94 -2.44 -15.07
CA ALA A 516 5.38 -2.68 -14.93
C ALA A 516 6.23 -1.51 -15.48
N GLU A 517 5.82 -0.90 -16.59
CA GLU A 517 6.47 0.30 -17.13
C GLU A 517 6.28 1.53 -16.24
N ARG A 518 5.09 1.70 -15.65
CA ARG A 518 4.77 2.80 -14.71
C ARG A 518 5.47 2.62 -13.35
N SER A 519 5.79 1.41 -12.94
CA SER A 519 6.51 1.11 -11.69
C SER A 519 8.02 1.32 -11.78
N LYS A 520 8.59 1.51 -12.98
CA LYS A 520 10.03 1.76 -13.13
C LYS A 520 10.40 3.11 -12.51
N PRO A 521 11.49 3.18 -11.72
CA PRO A 521 12.04 4.46 -11.27
C PRO A 521 12.24 5.41 -12.45
N ARG A 522 11.90 6.69 -12.26
CA ARG A 522 12.08 7.69 -13.30
C ARG A 522 13.58 7.87 -13.55
N SER A 523 13.99 7.74 -14.80
CA SER A 523 15.36 8.03 -15.20
C SER A 523 15.72 9.52 -15.05
N ASN A 524 14.75 10.43 -15.11
CA ASN A 524 14.95 11.86 -14.95
C ASN A 524 14.17 12.38 -13.73
N LEU A 525 14.81 12.37 -12.57
CA LEU A 525 14.21 12.87 -11.32
C LEU A 525 14.20 14.39 -11.22
N LEU A 526 14.96 15.06 -12.10
CA LEU A 526 15.08 16.51 -12.10
C LEU A 526 14.74 17.08 -13.48
N PRO A 527 13.79 18.02 -13.54
CA PRO A 527 13.34 18.62 -14.79
C PRO A 527 14.31 19.72 -15.19
N THR A 528 15.54 19.37 -15.59
CA THR A 528 16.48 20.37 -16.11
C THR A 528 16.98 19.95 -17.49
N ALA A 529 17.10 20.93 -18.38
CA ALA A 529 17.82 20.81 -19.64
C ALA A 529 19.31 21.17 -19.50
N ALA A 530 19.80 21.36 -18.27
CA ALA A 530 21.18 21.75 -18.00
C ALA A 530 22.15 20.63 -18.39
N ALA A 531 23.31 21.03 -18.91
CA ALA A 531 24.41 20.10 -19.15
C ALA A 531 25.08 19.74 -17.82
N TYR A 532 25.57 18.51 -17.72
CA TYR A 532 26.47 18.09 -16.66
C TYR A 532 27.84 18.77 -16.87
N VAL A 533 28.52 19.13 -15.78
CA VAL A 533 29.78 19.90 -15.81
C VAL A 533 30.95 19.18 -15.16
N GLY A 534 30.72 18.03 -14.52
CA GLY A 534 31.73 17.26 -13.83
C GLY A 534 31.96 17.69 -12.38
N SER A 535 32.59 16.82 -11.59
CA SER A 535 32.76 17.04 -10.14
C SER A 535 33.83 18.10 -9.85
N GLN A 536 34.81 18.30 -10.75
CA GLN A 536 35.84 19.33 -10.59
C GLN A 536 35.25 20.74 -10.57
N ALA A 537 34.15 20.99 -11.29
CA ALA A 537 33.47 22.29 -11.29
C ALA A 537 32.95 22.68 -9.89
N CYS A 538 32.66 21.69 -9.03
CA CYS A 538 32.14 21.90 -7.69
C CYS A 538 33.23 22.20 -6.65
N GLN A 539 34.47 21.73 -6.88
CA GLN A 539 35.54 21.66 -5.87
C GLN A 539 35.89 23.02 -5.25
N SER A 540 35.91 24.09 -6.04
CA SER A 540 36.34 25.42 -5.57
C SER A 540 35.39 26.04 -4.54
N CYS A 541 34.09 25.76 -4.66
CA CYS A 541 33.05 26.28 -3.76
C CYS A 541 32.68 25.27 -2.65
N HIS A 542 32.81 23.98 -2.92
CA HIS A 542 32.43 22.86 -2.04
C HIS A 542 33.64 21.99 -1.64
N ALA A 543 34.73 22.62 -1.20
CA ALA A 543 35.99 21.93 -0.97
C ALA A 543 35.92 20.81 0.09
N GLN A 544 35.14 21.02 1.17
CA GLN A 544 35.01 20.04 2.26
C GLN A 544 34.18 18.83 1.84
N GLU A 545 33.05 19.09 1.18
CA GLU A 545 32.19 18.06 0.60
C GLU A 545 32.95 17.25 -0.45
N PHE A 546 33.71 17.92 -1.32
CA PHE A 546 34.54 17.28 -2.36
C PHE A 546 35.64 16.41 -1.75
N GLU A 547 36.36 16.90 -0.74
CA GLU A 547 37.39 16.12 -0.05
C GLU A 547 36.80 14.84 0.57
N THR A 548 35.64 14.97 1.21
CA THR A 548 34.93 13.83 1.81
C THR A 548 34.52 12.85 0.72
N TRP A 549 33.74 13.28 -0.28
CA TRP A 549 33.29 12.45 -1.40
C TRP A 549 34.43 11.77 -2.15
N SER A 550 35.57 12.45 -2.36
CA SER A 550 36.72 11.88 -3.09
C SER A 550 37.29 10.60 -2.45
N LYS A 551 37.01 10.39 -1.16
CA LYS A 551 37.42 9.19 -0.40
C LYS A 551 36.38 8.07 -0.51
N HIS A 552 35.14 8.34 -0.93
CA HIS A 552 34.07 7.34 -1.06
C HIS A 552 34.30 6.38 -2.23
N PRO A 553 33.72 5.17 -2.17
CA PRO A 553 33.70 4.23 -3.28
C PRO A 553 33.13 4.83 -4.58
N HIS A 554 32.15 5.74 -4.50
CA HIS A 554 31.56 6.40 -5.67
C HIS A 554 32.59 7.20 -6.50
N ALA A 555 33.51 7.91 -5.86
CA ALA A 555 34.59 8.62 -6.55
C ALA A 555 35.56 7.68 -7.29
N LYS A 556 35.57 6.39 -6.92
CA LYS A 556 36.41 5.32 -7.45
C LYS A 556 35.60 4.23 -8.16
N ALA A 557 34.36 4.53 -8.55
CA ALA A 557 33.43 3.51 -9.03
C ALA A 557 33.97 2.73 -10.24
N LEU A 558 34.72 3.35 -11.15
CA LEU A 558 35.29 2.63 -12.29
C LEU A 558 36.35 1.60 -11.91
N ASP A 559 37.04 1.76 -10.79
CA ASP A 559 38.09 0.83 -10.35
C ASP A 559 37.51 -0.59 -10.14
N SER A 560 36.23 -0.68 -9.71
CA SER A 560 35.55 -1.97 -9.54
C SER A 560 35.23 -2.65 -10.88
N LEU A 561 35.10 -1.90 -11.98
CA LEU A 561 34.89 -2.46 -13.31
C LEU A 561 36.21 -2.89 -13.97
N ALA A 562 37.28 -2.14 -13.74
CA ALA A 562 38.61 -2.47 -14.25
C ALA A 562 39.07 -3.85 -13.74
N ALA A 563 38.77 -4.18 -12.47
CA ALA A 563 39.04 -5.48 -11.88
C ALA A 563 38.29 -6.66 -12.55
N LYS A 564 37.26 -6.39 -13.36
CA LYS A 564 36.39 -7.39 -14.00
C LYS A 564 36.38 -7.31 -15.54
N ASP A 565 37.31 -6.57 -16.14
CA ASP A 565 37.35 -6.29 -17.59
C ASP A 565 35.99 -5.79 -18.15
N ALA A 566 35.29 -4.99 -17.35
CA ALA A 566 33.94 -4.50 -17.64
C ALA A 566 33.89 -2.98 -17.87
N ALA A 567 35.03 -2.30 -17.85
CA ALA A 567 35.13 -0.84 -17.93
C ALA A 567 34.71 -0.25 -19.30
N ASN A 568 34.42 -1.10 -20.28
CA ASN A 568 34.04 -0.70 -21.64
C ASN A 568 32.57 -1.07 -21.96
N LYS A 569 31.83 -1.62 -20.99
CA LYS A 569 30.46 -2.11 -21.17
C LYS A 569 29.47 -1.01 -20.83
N ASN A 570 28.65 -0.62 -21.79
CA ASN A 570 27.71 0.50 -21.64
C ASN A 570 26.71 0.27 -20.49
N GLU A 571 26.28 -0.98 -20.29
CA GLU A 571 25.41 -1.37 -19.18
C GLU A 571 26.07 -1.15 -17.82
N CYS A 572 27.39 -1.31 -17.71
CA CYS A 572 28.14 -1.05 -16.49
C CYS A 572 28.46 0.44 -16.33
N LEU A 573 28.80 1.13 -17.43
CA LEU A 573 29.11 2.55 -17.42
C LEU A 573 27.90 3.41 -17.02
N ALA A 574 26.68 2.93 -17.25
CA ALA A 574 25.45 3.59 -16.79
C ALA A 574 25.43 3.87 -15.28
N CYS A 575 26.00 2.97 -14.47
CA CYS A 575 26.04 3.08 -13.00
C CYS A 575 27.41 3.53 -12.46
N HIS A 576 28.49 3.38 -13.23
CA HIS A 576 29.86 3.66 -12.78
C HIS A 576 30.46 4.97 -13.32
N THR A 577 29.69 5.75 -14.08
CA THR A 577 30.09 7.07 -14.59
C THR A 577 29.06 8.14 -14.29
N THR A 578 29.44 9.40 -14.44
CA THR A 578 28.55 10.54 -14.21
C THR A 578 27.71 10.74 -15.46
N ALA A 579 26.40 10.51 -15.32
CA ALA A 579 25.41 10.86 -16.33
C ALA A 579 25.67 10.26 -17.72
N PHE A 580 25.92 8.94 -17.76
CA PHE A 580 26.20 8.20 -19.01
C PHE A 580 25.21 8.52 -20.14
N GLY A 581 25.75 8.99 -21.26
CA GLY A 581 25.01 9.31 -22.47
C GLY A 581 24.11 10.56 -22.39
N ARG A 582 24.24 11.38 -21.34
CA ARG A 582 23.48 12.63 -21.16
C ARG A 582 24.27 13.86 -21.62
N PRO A 583 23.61 14.99 -21.93
CA PRO A 583 24.31 16.22 -22.33
C PRO A 583 25.34 16.68 -21.30
N GLY A 584 26.62 16.75 -21.68
CA GLY A 584 27.73 17.09 -20.77
C GLY A 584 28.18 15.96 -19.83
N GLY A 585 27.47 14.82 -19.81
CA GLY A 585 27.84 13.63 -19.06
C GLY A 585 28.82 12.73 -19.80
N PHE A 586 29.16 11.57 -19.22
CA PHE A 586 30.10 10.62 -19.84
C PHE A 586 29.55 10.13 -21.19
N PRO A 587 30.26 10.29 -22.32
CA PRO A 587 29.72 9.95 -23.63
C PRO A 587 29.65 8.43 -23.86
N LYS A 588 28.69 7.97 -24.68
CA LYS A 588 28.45 6.54 -24.91
C LYS A 588 29.61 5.82 -25.60
N ASP A 589 30.40 6.55 -26.36
CA ASP A 589 31.61 6.12 -27.05
C ASP A 589 32.89 6.63 -26.36
N GLY A 590 32.75 7.24 -25.18
CA GLY A 590 33.85 7.80 -24.40
C GLY A 590 34.73 6.75 -23.75
N LYS A 591 36.03 7.04 -23.65
CA LYS A 591 36.96 6.24 -22.86
C LYS A 591 37.21 6.89 -21.51
N PRO A 592 37.31 6.11 -20.40
CA PRO A 592 37.61 6.65 -19.07
C PRO A 592 38.80 7.60 -19.01
N ALA A 593 39.89 7.28 -19.72
CA ALA A 593 41.11 8.10 -19.76
C ALA A 593 40.91 9.48 -20.42
N GLU A 594 39.97 9.58 -21.36
CA GLU A 594 39.66 10.82 -22.10
C GLU A 594 38.64 11.70 -21.33
N HIS A 595 37.95 11.13 -20.34
CA HIS A 595 36.87 11.78 -19.58
C HIS A 595 37.04 11.60 -18.06
N ALA A 596 38.27 11.75 -17.55
CA ALA A 596 38.62 11.38 -16.18
C ALA A 596 37.71 11.97 -15.08
N ASP A 597 37.18 13.18 -15.25
CA ASP A 597 36.26 13.80 -14.27
C ASP A 597 34.85 13.17 -14.27
N LEU A 598 34.38 12.70 -15.43
CA LEU A 598 33.07 12.05 -15.59
C LEU A 598 33.16 10.52 -15.42
N ALA A 599 34.38 9.97 -15.45
CA ALA A 599 34.71 8.56 -15.32
C ALA A 599 34.64 8.07 -13.85
N ARG A 600 33.52 8.37 -13.18
CA ARG A 600 33.24 8.09 -11.75
C ARG A 600 31.77 8.38 -11.44
N VAL A 601 31.26 7.93 -10.30
CA VAL A 601 29.97 8.41 -9.77
C VAL A 601 30.20 9.76 -9.08
N GLY A 602 30.03 10.83 -9.85
CA GLY A 602 30.30 12.22 -9.49
C GLY A 602 29.21 12.88 -8.67
N CYS A 603 29.45 14.13 -8.23
CA CYS A 603 28.46 14.92 -7.47
C CYS A 603 27.10 14.93 -8.17
N GLU A 604 27.10 15.14 -9.49
CA GLU A 604 25.91 15.29 -10.30
C GLU A 604 25.14 13.97 -10.52
N SER A 605 25.71 12.82 -10.17
CA SER A 605 24.98 11.55 -10.16
C SER A 605 23.88 11.52 -9.08
N CYS A 606 24.08 12.24 -7.97
CA CYS A 606 23.09 12.36 -6.90
C CYS A 606 22.38 13.73 -6.89
N HIS A 607 23.12 14.79 -7.21
CA HIS A 607 22.62 16.16 -7.12
C HIS A 607 21.95 16.65 -8.42
N GLY A 608 22.14 15.94 -9.54
CA GLY A 608 21.69 16.38 -10.85
C GLY A 608 22.67 17.31 -11.57
N PRO A 609 22.34 17.72 -12.81
CA PRO A 609 23.24 18.52 -13.63
C PRO A 609 23.45 19.93 -13.05
N GLY A 610 24.71 20.31 -12.88
CA GLY A 610 25.16 21.57 -12.28
C GLY A 610 25.36 22.71 -13.28
N GLY A 611 25.11 22.51 -14.58
CA GLY A 611 25.34 23.52 -15.61
C GLY A 611 24.61 24.85 -15.36
N ASP A 612 23.40 24.81 -14.81
CA ASP A 612 22.69 26.02 -14.38
C ASP A 612 23.15 26.52 -13.02
N HIS A 613 23.73 25.68 -12.17
CA HIS A 613 24.21 26.05 -10.83
C HIS A 613 25.55 26.77 -10.84
N VAL A 614 26.46 26.44 -11.77
CA VAL A 614 27.83 26.99 -11.78
C VAL A 614 27.96 28.31 -12.53
N LYS A 615 26.92 28.76 -13.27
CA LYS A 615 26.95 30.03 -14.00
C LYS A 615 27.20 31.21 -13.05
N PRO A 616 27.92 32.27 -13.48
CA PRO A 616 28.25 33.42 -12.64
C PRO A 616 27.05 34.01 -11.88
N ASP A 617 25.93 34.21 -12.58
CA ASP A 617 24.72 34.88 -12.07
C ASP A 617 23.57 33.92 -11.74
N ALA A 618 23.83 32.62 -11.62
CA ALA A 618 22.79 31.66 -11.32
C ALA A 618 22.26 31.77 -9.89
N ALA A 619 20.95 31.55 -9.74
CA ALA A 619 20.37 31.22 -8.45
C ALA A 619 21.07 29.97 -7.91
N ARG A 620 21.72 30.06 -6.75
CA ARG A 620 22.46 28.92 -6.19
C ARG A 620 21.55 27.90 -5.49
N VAL A 621 20.29 28.27 -5.26
CA VAL A 621 19.27 27.41 -4.65
C VAL A 621 18.28 26.99 -5.74
N GLY A 622 17.88 25.71 -5.75
CA GLY A 622 16.88 25.18 -6.68
C GLY A 622 17.40 24.81 -8.08
N THR A 623 18.66 25.14 -8.41
CA THR A 623 19.30 24.75 -9.68
C THR A 623 20.03 23.40 -9.62
N ILE A 624 20.11 22.81 -8.43
CA ILE A 624 20.67 21.50 -8.17
C ILE A 624 19.98 20.91 -6.93
N VAL A 625 19.89 19.58 -6.81
CA VAL A 625 19.22 18.92 -5.67
C VAL A 625 20.02 19.09 -4.41
N SER A 626 19.36 19.56 -3.36
CA SER A 626 19.80 19.30 -1.99
C SER A 626 19.18 17.98 -1.53
N LEU A 627 19.98 17.09 -0.94
CA LEU A 627 19.52 15.79 -0.44
C LEU A 627 19.09 15.86 1.03
N THR A 628 19.54 16.87 1.77
CA THR A 628 19.36 16.97 3.24
C THR A 628 17.95 17.36 3.68
N ASP A 629 17.13 17.87 2.76
CA ASP A 629 15.74 18.29 2.99
C ASP A 629 14.73 17.40 2.23
N LYS A 630 15.18 16.23 1.78
CA LYS A 630 14.38 15.26 1.02
C LYS A 630 14.04 14.06 1.90
N CYS A 631 12.93 13.40 1.60
CA CYS A 631 12.59 12.15 2.26
C CYS A 631 13.51 11.04 1.78
N ASP A 632 14.22 10.40 2.72
CA ASP A 632 15.15 9.30 2.46
C ASP A 632 14.48 8.17 1.64
N SER A 633 13.26 7.79 2.05
CA SER A 633 12.53 6.68 1.43
C SER A 633 11.83 7.06 0.12
N CYS A 634 11.30 8.28 -0.03
CA CYS A 634 10.53 8.64 -1.23
C CYS A 634 11.41 9.18 -2.37
N VAL A 635 12.46 9.92 -2.01
CA VAL A 635 13.28 10.67 -2.97
C VAL A 635 14.68 10.10 -3.08
N ILE A 636 15.37 9.90 -1.95
CA ILE A 636 16.78 9.50 -2.01
C ILE A 636 16.89 8.08 -2.54
N LEU A 637 15.97 7.18 -2.18
CA LEU A 637 15.86 5.86 -2.80
C LEU A 637 15.73 5.91 -4.33
N GLN A 638 14.99 6.86 -4.90
CA GLN A 638 14.86 6.95 -6.37
C GLN A 638 16.19 7.31 -7.03
N ILE A 639 17.02 8.12 -6.36
CA ILE A 639 18.34 8.53 -6.84
C ILE A 639 19.33 7.35 -6.72
N CYS A 640 19.37 6.70 -5.56
CA CYS A 640 20.28 5.59 -5.33
C CYS A 640 19.88 4.33 -6.11
N GLY A 641 18.60 4.01 -6.12
CA GLY A 641 18.00 2.82 -6.76
C GLY A 641 18.07 2.83 -8.29
N SER A 642 18.52 3.93 -8.92
CA SER A 642 18.85 3.90 -10.35
C SER A 642 20.09 3.05 -10.66
N CYS A 643 20.93 2.82 -9.65
CA CYS A 643 22.15 2.00 -9.75
C CYS A 643 22.17 0.87 -8.72
N HIS A 644 21.55 1.09 -7.55
CA HIS A 644 21.49 0.15 -6.44
C HIS A 644 20.12 -0.54 -6.40
N ASP A 645 19.90 -1.43 -7.35
CA ASP A 645 18.75 -2.31 -7.40
C ASP A 645 19.16 -3.75 -7.04
N GLN A 646 18.19 -4.67 -6.99
CA GLN A 646 18.46 -6.07 -6.66
C GLN A 646 19.42 -6.77 -7.64
N ALA A 647 19.52 -6.31 -8.88
CA ALA A 647 20.41 -6.90 -9.88
C ALA A 647 21.86 -6.42 -9.73
N ASN A 648 22.06 -5.19 -9.25
CA ASN A 648 23.35 -4.51 -9.21
C ASN A 648 23.95 -4.38 -7.79
N ASP A 649 23.12 -4.22 -6.76
CA ASP A 649 23.49 -4.18 -5.34
C ASP A 649 22.41 -4.86 -4.46
N PRO A 650 22.40 -6.20 -4.38
CA PRO A 650 21.37 -6.96 -3.66
C PRO A 650 21.20 -6.50 -2.21
N GLY A 651 19.95 -6.23 -1.82
CA GLY A 651 19.57 -5.83 -0.46
C GLY A 651 19.77 -4.35 -0.12
N PHE A 652 20.15 -3.50 -1.08
CA PHE A 652 20.31 -2.06 -0.85
C PHE A 652 19.03 -1.36 -0.35
N GLU A 653 17.89 -1.63 -1.01
CA GLU A 653 16.61 -0.94 -0.74
C GLU A 653 16.05 -1.18 0.67
N PHE A 654 16.55 -2.20 1.38
CA PHE A 654 16.10 -2.57 2.73
C PHE A 654 17.04 -2.08 3.84
N GLU A 655 18.22 -1.54 3.50
CA GLU A 655 19.13 -0.89 4.45
C GLU A 655 19.32 0.61 4.13
N VAL A 656 18.33 1.22 3.48
CA VAL A 656 18.54 2.50 2.81
C VAL A 656 19.04 3.59 3.76
N GLU A 657 18.47 3.74 4.96
CA GLU A 657 18.88 4.81 5.89
C GLU A 657 20.36 4.67 6.28
N LYS A 658 20.80 3.45 6.59
CA LYS A 658 22.21 3.15 6.88
C LYS A 658 23.10 3.42 5.67
N LYS A 659 22.64 3.05 4.46
CA LYS A 659 23.40 3.27 3.22
C LYS A 659 23.50 4.76 2.88
N ILE A 660 22.42 5.53 3.07
CA ILE A 660 22.36 6.99 2.88
C ILE A 660 23.29 7.67 3.88
N GLU A 661 23.21 7.33 5.16
CA GLU A 661 24.07 7.93 6.18
C GLU A 661 25.55 7.64 5.89
N ALA A 662 25.87 6.45 5.40
CA ALA A 662 27.22 6.11 4.97
C ALA A 662 27.73 6.88 3.74
N GLN A 663 26.87 7.59 2.98
CA GLN A 663 27.26 8.46 1.86
C GLN A 663 27.23 9.96 2.20
N LYS A 664 26.78 10.31 3.40
CA LYS A 664 26.55 11.70 3.79
C LYS A 664 27.88 12.44 3.96
N HIS A 665 28.01 13.57 3.27
CA HIS A 665 29.25 14.34 3.19
C HIS A 665 29.04 15.86 3.39
N GLY A 666 27.80 16.30 3.65
CA GLY A 666 27.47 17.70 3.92
C GLY A 666 27.80 18.11 5.35
N THR A 667 28.53 19.21 5.52
CA THR A 667 28.97 19.74 6.83
C THR A 667 28.04 20.82 7.40
N LYS A 668 27.04 21.26 6.62
CA LYS A 668 26.09 22.33 6.99
C LYS A 668 24.65 21.96 6.61
N PRO A 669 23.65 22.31 7.43
CA PRO A 669 22.25 22.24 7.03
C PRO A 669 22.01 23.15 5.81
N PRO A 670 21.08 22.79 4.91
CA PRO A 670 20.77 23.57 3.71
C PRO A 670 20.34 24.99 4.09
N ALA A 671 20.60 25.97 3.21
CA ALA A 671 20.34 27.40 3.48
C ALA A 671 18.88 27.71 3.87
N ALA A 672 17.92 26.89 3.44
CA ALA A 672 16.51 26.99 3.85
C ALA A 672 16.29 26.74 5.36
N MET A 673 17.18 26.00 6.03
CA MET A 673 17.15 25.76 7.48
C MET A 673 17.95 26.81 8.28
N GLN A 674 18.62 27.76 7.62
CA GLN A 674 19.43 28.79 8.29
C GLN A 674 18.63 30.04 8.68
N GLN A 675 17.31 30.05 8.45
CA GLN A 675 16.41 31.06 8.99
C GLN A 675 15.54 30.49 10.12
N THR A 676 16.15 30.35 11.29
CA THR A 676 15.68 30.76 12.64
C THR A 676 16.57 30.05 13.68
N PRO A 677 17.26 30.77 14.59
CA PRO A 677 17.97 30.14 15.68
C PRO A 677 16.97 29.85 16.81
N ASP A 678 16.44 28.63 16.86
CA ASP A 678 15.97 27.99 18.09
C ASP A 678 15.76 26.48 17.87
N SER A 679 16.86 25.72 17.92
CA SER A 679 16.83 24.33 18.38
C SER A 679 18.22 23.95 18.90
N ALA A 680 18.30 23.82 20.22
CA ALA A 680 19.48 23.30 20.88
C ALA A 680 19.73 21.84 20.45
N ALA A 681 21.01 21.52 20.29
CA ALA A 681 21.53 20.21 19.93
C ALA A 681 20.85 19.06 20.68
N ILE A 682 20.45 18.03 19.93
CA ILE A 682 20.15 16.70 20.47
C ILE A 682 21.49 16.04 20.81
N PRO A 683 21.79 15.70 22.07
CA PRO A 683 22.98 14.93 22.39
C PRO A 683 22.81 13.49 21.90
N SER A 684 23.86 12.95 21.31
CA SER A 684 24.01 11.54 20.96
C SER A 684 23.78 10.67 22.19
N ALA A 685 22.67 9.91 22.20
CA ALA A 685 22.36 8.99 23.28
C ALA A 685 23.25 7.75 23.19
N THR A 686 24.29 7.69 24.02
CA THR A 686 24.99 6.45 24.33
C THR A 686 24.11 5.59 25.24
N TRP A 687 23.88 4.37 24.78
CA TRP A 687 22.95 3.38 25.31
C TRP A 687 23.54 2.64 26.54
N VAL A 688 23.89 3.33 27.64
CA VAL A 688 24.29 2.67 28.90
C VAL A 688 23.90 3.54 30.08
N GLY A 689 22.82 3.20 30.81
CA GLY A 689 22.51 3.92 32.06
C GLY A 689 21.12 3.72 32.70
N SER A 690 20.18 3.00 32.06
CA SER A 690 18.79 2.93 32.56
C SER A 690 18.35 1.57 33.13
N LEU A 691 19.29 0.73 33.59
CA LEU A 691 18.96 -0.58 34.18
C LEU A 691 19.01 -0.67 35.72
N GLU A 692 19.33 0.39 36.45
CA GLU A 692 19.50 0.31 37.92
C GLU A 692 18.41 1.00 38.77
N ARG A 693 17.28 1.43 38.21
CA ARG A 693 16.23 2.13 39.01
C ARG A 693 14.83 1.53 38.99
N ALA A 694 14.66 0.31 38.46
CA ALA A 694 13.36 -0.39 38.47
C ALA A 694 13.20 -1.44 39.59
N PHE A 695 14.21 -1.64 40.46
CA PHE A 695 14.14 -2.60 41.57
C PHE A 695 14.39 -1.91 42.93
N ALA A 696 13.52 -0.99 43.31
CA ALA A 696 13.39 -0.60 44.71
C ALA A 696 12.00 0.00 44.95
N HIS A 697 11.22 -0.70 45.78
CA HIS A 697 9.94 -0.33 46.41
C HIS A 697 8.73 -1.17 45.99
N GLY A 698 8.64 -2.34 46.60
CA GLY A 698 7.39 -3.04 46.85
C GLY A 698 7.47 -3.69 48.23
N ASP A 699 7.20 -2.92 49.29
CA ASP A 699 6.69 -3.48 50.54
C ASP A 699 5.82 -2.45 51.29
N ASP A 700 4.84 -2.98 52.03
CA ASP A 700 3.83 -2.37 52.90
C ASP A 700 2.48 -1.85 52.32
N ARG A 701 1.49 -2.74 52.48
CA ARG A 701 0.19 -2.59 53.20
C ARG A 701 -0.81 -1.49 52.82
N GLY A 702 -2.05 -1.94 52.59
CA GLY A 702 -3.28 -1.15 52.68
C GLY A 702 -4.41 -1.69 51.84
#